data_AF-A0A8S1PM52-F1
#
_entry.id   AF-A0A8S1PM52-F1
#
_cell.length_a   1.000
_cell.length_b   1.000
_cell.length_c   1.000
_cell.angle_alpha   90.00
_cell.angle_beta   90.00
_cell.angle_gamma   90.00
#
_symmetry.space_group_name_H-M   'P 1'
#
loop_
_entity.id
_entity.type
_entity.pdbx_description
1 polymer ?
#
loop_
_entity_poly.entity_id
_entity_poly.type
_entity_poly.pdbx_seq_one_letter_code
_entity_poly.pdbx_strand_id
1 'polypeptide(L)'
;MPSILKFQTETKSQQSNSVRDLDNSQYYDLTFQQNQKPHQIANHYFQPKLKVISSSKPKLFLNQISIKQNQSFRDLSFIESPSSLKSKREENFDELCTNFRGRIQSIKQQMSPQIMNKQSPHSMRNLQSQRKILENALEDNKYQGNKEKKIDQSPSTQFKTGYIHNFQYIKNSQHIVAFQNEKSVKDLEKPIKRQQEKYLSPISNEKNFVYPQKQVVTKEKEFKEKNWNKLKSKKKSIHLLQNYYYEDQINRKIKNFQKCIFENQCIHLIYIRPSAIRVQKYFLKDANNEKILRKCFSYRWWWQESNNKGEDVEFLWNSQASISFLNKQEQRHISDKKEFQPFEQILQKSEGVENYMKFAVENKLNLLSPIIKVHNHIDRSYPLWTKKNLINQIIKYCQLTRQYVDNFIPLSMVVDYLGENLLYEFLKNLNTSTDFWVVRKSDIKEDDIIMICQNTESVFNHLNKEFKMPNRDQQSFIVQQYINSIEFQEIKLDLCYYLLITQINGIVRGYIYEQYYGQQSKIQFSGFDNKSHIIEIENTKQTILNQLISMKSIQNYFKELNIDYENKIYPQIKHILSEYLKSIFIQMAVKDHNFELLKVLIVIDNNSKPWLLNTEPNPVFETDIEFMKDYTYQLLDNVLQLGLDVLFPSPLIWPKEKKRDIEIYQEINNFDIVFDSRIEGKGLKSLFEEKLTEDNYYDEY
;
A
#
# COMPACT_ATOMS: atom_id res chain seq x y z
N MET A 1 -41.30 45.82 22.90
CA MET A 1 -39.99 46.14 22.29
C MET A 1 -39.06 44.95 22.49
N PRO A 2 -38.09 44.71 21.60
CA PRO A 2 -38.08 44.88 20.13
C PRO A 2 -38.06 43.48 19.45
N SER A 3 -38.21 43.29 18.13
CA SER A 3 -38.86 44.08 17.07
C SER A 3 -39.06 43.14 15.87
N ILE A 4 -40.30 42.87 15.46
CA ILE A 4 -40.60 41.97 14.33
C ILE A 4 -40.51 42.77 13.04
N LEU A 5 -39.65 42.34 12.10
CA LEU A 5 -39.66 42.83 10.73
C LEU A 5 -40.62 42.02 9.87
N LYS A 6 -41.58 42.72 9.26
CA LYS A 6 -42.51 42.18 8.27
C LYS A 6 -41.89 42.27 6.87
N PHE A 7 -42.36 41.42 5.95
CA PHE A 7 -42.70 41.88 4.61
C PHE A 7 -44.04 41.27 4.18
N GLN A 8 -44.79 41.98 3.33
CA GLN A 8 -46.16 41.62 2.93
C GLN A 8 -46.30 41.61 1.40
N THR A 9 -46.73 40.46 0.89
CA THR A 9 -47.80 40.25 -0.11
C THR A 9 -48.06 41.32 -1.19
N GLU A 10 -47.83 40.94 -2.45
CA GLU A 10 -48.62 41.23 -3.66
C GLU A 10 -48.39 40.04 -4.65
N THR A 11 -49.25 39.66 -5.60
CA THR A 11 -50.64 40.01 -5.95
C THR A 11 -51.38 38.75 -6.47
N LYS A 12 -52.66 38.83 -6.88
CA LYS A 12 -53.48 37.68 -7.35
C LYS A 12 -53.92 37.79 -8.82
N SER A 13 -53.86 36.68 -9.55
CA SER A 13 -54.74 36.30 -10.69
C SER A 13 -54.82 34.76 -10.72
N GLN A 14 -55.93 34.13 -10.36
CA GLN A 14 -57.13 33.86 -11.16
C GLN A 14 -56.92 32.99 -12.42
N GLN A 15 -57.28 31.69 -12.27
CA GLN A 15 -58.17 30.91 -13.16
C GLN A 15 -57.71 30.61 -14.62
N SER A 16 -57.94 29.43 -15.20
CA SER A 16 -58.78 28.27 -14.80
C SER A 16 -58.37 26.98 -15.55
N ASN A 17 -58.93 25.84 -15.09
CA ASN A 17 -59.16 24.58 -15.82
C ASN A 17 -57.95 23.71 -16.24
N SER A 18 -58.10 22.39 -16.47
CA SER A 18 -58.91 21.35 -15.78
C SER A 18 -58.49 19.94 -16.24
N VAL A 19 -58.72 18.92 -15.38
CA VAL A 19 -58.76 17.45 -15.66
C VAL A 19 -57.64 16.82 -16.54
N ARG A 20 -56.78 15.99 -15.93
CA ARG A 20 -56.94 14.51 -15.95
C ARG A 20 -55.87 13.78 -15.14
N ASP A 21 -56.33 12.74 -14.46
CA ASP A 21 -55.53 11.75 -13.75
C ASP A 21 -54.82 10.82 -14.74
N LEU A 22 -53.64 10.31 -14.35
CA LEU A 22 -53.18 8.98 -14.74
C LEU A 22 -52.07 8.51 -13.81
N ASP A 23 -52.40 7.62 -12.87
CA ASP A 23 -51.42 6.85 -12.12
C ASP A 23 -50.55 6.00 -13.07
N ASN A 24 -49.24 5.94 -12.83
CA ASN A 24 -48.39 4.87 -13.34
C ASN A 24 -47.13 4.69 -12.49
N SER A 25 -47.30 4.00 -11.36
CA SER A 25 -46.23 3.62 -10.43
C SER A 25 -45.44 2.40 -10.93
N GLN A 26 -44.60 2.59 -11.97
CA GLN A 26 -43.66 1.56 -12.40
C GLN A 26 -42.42 1.50 -11.47
N TYR A 27 -42.51 0.67 -10.43
CA TYR A 27 -41.35 0.17 -9.71
C TYR A 27 -40.50 -0.70 -10.65
N TYR A 28 -39.35 -0.20 -11.08
CA TYR A 28 -38.36 -0.99 -11.80
C TYR A 28 -37.47 -1.75 -10.80
N ASP A 29 -37.85 -2.99 -10.48
CA ASP A 29 -36.99 -3.96 -9.80
C ASP A 29 -35.83 -4.38 -10.72
N LEU A 30 -34.82 -3.50 -10.83
CA LEU A 30 -33.57 -3.76 -11.53
C LEU A 30 -32.71 -4.75 -10.74
N THR A 31 -33.08 -6.02 -10.85
CA THR A 31 -32.29 -7.17 -10.40
C THR A 31 -31.00 -7.26 -11.20
N PHE A 32 -29.95 -6.61 -10.70
CA PHE A 32 -28.58 -6.71 -11.24
C PHE A 32 -28.09 -8.17 -11.19
N GLN A 33 -28.28 -8.90 -12.28
CA GLN A 33 -27.57 -10.17 -12.50
C GLN A 33 -26.09 -9.87 -12.71
N GLN A 34 -25.31 -9.98 -11.64
CA GLN A 34 -23.85 -9.91 -11.68
C GLN A 34 -23.27 -11.15 -12.39
N ASN A 35 -23.36 -11.18 -13.72
CA ASN A 35 -22.55 -12.07 -14.56
C ASN A 35 -21.11 -11.56 -14.65
N GLN A 36 -20.46 -11.34 -13.50
CA GLN A 36 -19.02 -11.18 -13.42
C GLN A 36 -18.38 -12.53 -13.72
N LYS A 37 -17.74 -12.63 -14.90
CA LYS A 37 -16.80 -13.72 -15.17
C LYS A 37 -15.68 -13.63 -14.13
N PRO A 38 -15.16 -14.75 -13.60
CA PRO A 38 -13.94 -14.70 -12.82
C PRO A 38 -12.83 -14.14 -13.71
N HIS A 39 -12.23 -13.03 -13.29
CA HIS A 39 -11.05 -12.48 -13.96
C HIS A 39 -9.91 -13.50 -13.80
N GLN A 40 -9.65 -14.26 -14.87
CA GLN A 40 -8.42 -15.02 -14.97
C GLN A 40 -7.27 -14.02 -14.98
N ILE A 41 -6.38 -14.11 -13.99
CA ILE A 41 -5.14 -13.34 -13.96
C ILE A 41 -4.40 -13.67 -15.26
N ALA A 42 -4.17 -12.63 -16.08
CA ALA A 42 -3.60 -12.80 -17.41
C ALA A 42 -2.15 -13.29 -17.25
N ASN A 43 -1.93 -14.57 -17.53
CA ASN A 43 -0.65 -15.26 -17.36
C ASN A 43 0.38 -14.86 -18.43
N HIS A 44 0.72 -13.57 -18.48
CA HIS A 44 1.83 -13.03 -19.26
C HIS A 44 3.15 -13.30 -18.54
N TYR A 45 3.61 -14.55 -18.61
CA TYR A 45 4.95 -14.95 -18.19
C TYR A 45 6.01 -14.24 -19.05
N PHE A 46 6.41 -13.04 -18.62
CA PHE A 46 7.49 -12.29 -19.25
C PHE A 46 8.84 -12.96 -18.93
N GLN A 47 9.28 -13.88 -19.79
CA GLN A 47 10.69 -14.30 -19.78
C GLN A 47 11.55 -13.12 -20.29
N PRO A 48 12.46 -12.56 -19.47
CA PRO A 48 13.27 -11.41 -19.87
C PRO A 48 14.38 -11.84 -20.84
N LYS A 49 14.03 -12.07 -22.10
CA LYS A 49 15.01 -12.09 -23.19
C LYS A 49 15.45 -10.66 -23.47
N LEU A 50 16.59 -10.27 -22.91
CA LEU A 50 17.30 -9.01 -23.21
C LEU A 50 17.62 -8.92 -24.71
N LYS A 51 16.67 -8.43 -25.50
CA LYS A 51 16.93 -8.00 -26.88
C LYS A 51 17.58 -6.62 -26.83
N VAL A 52 18.87 -6.57 -27.13
CA VAL A 52 19.55 -5.32 -27.46
C VAL A 52 18.98 -4.81 -28.79
N ILE A 53 18.08 -3.83 -28.73
CA ILE A 53 17.48 -3.20 -29.91
C ILE A 53 18.28 -1.95 -30.25
N SER A 54 19.01 -1.99 -31.37
CA SER A 54 19.63 -0.80 -31.95
C SER A 54 18.63 -0.05 -32.84
N SER A 55 18.03 1.03 -32.33
CA SER A 55 17.13 1.90 -33.10
C SER A 55 17.72 3.30 -33.29
N SER A 56 17.82 3.75 -34.54
CA SER A 56 18.43 5.04 -34.91
C SER A 56 17.40 6.18 -34.98
N LYS A 57 17.27 6.93 -33.89
CA LYS A 57 16.66 8.27 -33.80
C LYS A 57 17.56 9.18 -32.94
N PRO A 58 17.43 10.53 -32.99
CA PRO A 58 18.47 11.43 -32.50
C PRO A 58 18.81 11.21 -31.01
N LYS A 59 20.11 11.14 -30.72
CA LYS A 59 20.64 10.95 -29.37
C LYS A 59 20.74 12.30 -28.67
N LEU A 60 20.11 12.45 -27.51
CA LEU A 60 20.31 13.56 -26.58
C LEU A 60 20.73 13.05 -25.20
N PHE A 61 21.53 13.86 -24.50
CA PHE A 61 21.91 13.80 -23.07
C PHE A 61 22.62 12.58 -22.45
N LEU A 62 22.67 11.37 -23.03
CA LEU A 62 23.10 10.16 -22.26
C LEU A 62 24.20 9.26 -22.85
N ASN A 63 25.00 9.68 -23.83
CA ASN A 63 26.01 8.80 -24.48
C ASN A 63 27.32 9.49 -24.94
N GLN A 64 27.84 10.48 -24.19
CA GLN A 64 29.12 11.16 -24.50
C GLN A 64 30.09 11.35 -23.31
N ILE A 65 29.79 10.77 -22.13
CA ILE A 65 30.63 10.98 -20.93
C ILE A 65 31.98 10.22 -21.01
N SER A 66 32.06 9.13 -21.79
CA SER A 66 33.34 8.48 -22.10
C SER A 66 33.98 9.06 -23.37
N ILE A 67 35.31 9.27 -23.31
CA ILE A 67 36.19 9.78 -24.38
C ILE A 67 36.04 11.30 -24.69
N LYS A 68 36.54 12.15 -23.77
CA LYS A 68 37.46 13.28 -24.08
C LYS A 68 37.95 14.02 -22.83
N GLN A 69 38.94 13.45 -22.15
CA GLN A 69 39.89 14.22 -21.35
C GLN A 69 41.22 14.36 -22.13
N ASN A 70 41.98 15.41 -21.84
CA ASN A 70 43.20 15.91 -22.52
C ASN A 70 43.02 16.90 -23.67
N GLN A 71 42.78 18.17 -23.32
CA GLN A 71 43.68 19.27 -23.73
C GLN A 71 43.47 20.50 -22.83
N SER A 72 44.56 21.02 -22.27
CA SER A 72 44.57 22.19 -21.39
C SER A 72 44.54 23.50 -22.19
N PHE A 73 43.77 24.49 -21.73
CA PHE A 73 44.03 25.89 -22.05
C PHE A 73 44.10 26.74 -20.78
N ARG A 74 45.22 27.42 -20.62
CA ARG A 74 45.39 28.60 -19.76
C ARG A 74 45.23 29.86 -20.61
N ASP A 75 45.24 30.99 -19.91
CA ASP A 75 45.50 32.35 -20.41
C ASP A 75 44.41 32.98 -21.31
N LEU A 76 43.84 34.09 -20.84
CA LEU A 76 43.54 35.29 -21.64
C LEU A 76 42.95 36.41 -20.75
N SER A 77 43.80 37.26 -20.16
CA SER A 77 43.42 38.63 -19.74
C SER A 77 44.63 39.50 -19.38
N PHE A 78 45.36 39.98 -20.39
CA PHE A 78 46.21 41.17 -20.30
C PHE A 78 45.81 42.11 -21.43
N ILE A 79 45.57 43.39 -21.10
CA ILE A 79 45.99 44.61 -21.85
C ILE A 79 45.27 45.85 -21.26
N GLU A 80 46.09 46.68 -20.61
CA GLU A 80 46.13 48.15 -20.64
C GLU A 80 44.88 49.02 -20.38
N SER A 81 45.05 49.93 -19.41
CA SER A 81 44.36 51.23 -19.35
C SER A 81 45.23 52.32 -20.01
N PRO A 82 44.68 53.51 -20.28
CA PRO A 82 45.38 54.70 -19.75
C PRO A 82 44.47 55.88 -19.33
N SER A 83 45.07 56.81 -18.60
CA SER A 83 44.60 58.18 -18.26
C SER A 83 43.29 58.31 -17.45
N SER A 84 43.19 58.91 -16.24
CA SER A 84 43.91 59.93 -15.45
C SER A 84 43.23 61.32 -15.44
N LEU A 85 42.73 61.74 -14.28
CA LEU A 85 42.79 63.14 -13.81
C LEU A 85 42.52 63.22 -12.29
N LYS A 86 42.79 64.40 -11.70
CA LYS A 86 42.91 64.63 -10.25
C LYS A 86 41.73 65.46 -9.71
N SER A 87 41.30 65.24 -8.47
CA SER A 87 41.38 66.28 -7.41
C SER A 87 40.79 65.89 -6.04
N LYS A 88 41.58 66.14 -4.99
CA LYS A 88 41.24 66.64 -3.63
C LYS A 88 39.75 66.69 -3.20
N ARG A 89 39.48 66.18 -1.99
CA ARG A 89 39.47 67.04 -0.77
C ARG A 89 39.60 66.22 0.53
N GLU A 90 40.20 66.81 1.56
CA GLU A 90 40.16 66.33 2.94
C GLU A 90 38.91 66.84 3.69
N GLU A 91 38.53 66.18 4.80
CA GLU A 91 38.44 66.78 6.15
C GLU A 91 37.94 65.78 7.23
N ASN A 92 38.69 65.70 8.36
CA ASN A 92 38.34 65.25 9.74
C ASN A 92 37.87 63.78 9.95
N PHE A 93 38.29 63.01 10.98
CA PHE A 93 38.38 63.21 12.45
C PHE A 93 36.99 63.40 13.11
N ASP A 94 36.64 62.77 14.25
CA ASP A 94 37.45 62.07 15.28
C ASP A 94 36.66 60.98 16.08
N GLU A 95 37.30 60.39 17.10
CA GLU A 95 36.78 59.54 18.21
C GLU A 95 36.41 58.06 17.88
N LEU A 96 37.12 57.01 18.37
CA LEU A 96 37.27 56.45 19.75
C LEU A 96 35.97 55.72 20.25
N CYS A 97 35.93 54.60 21.01
CA CYS A 97 36.87 53.56 21.50
C CYS A 97 36.04 52.45 22.25
N THR A 98 36.42 51.23 22.65
CA THR A 98 37.60 50.32 22.52
C THR A 98 37.22 48.87 22.96
N ASN A 99 38.14 47.90 22.81
CA ASN A 99 38.21 46.58 23.51
C ASN A 99 37.25 45.45 23.05
N PHE A 100 37.48 44.14 23.31
CA PHE A 100 38.44 43.48 24.23
C PHE A 100 39.13 42.22 23.62
N ARG A 101 40.32 41.89 24.13
CA ARG A 101 40.98 40.56 24.02
C ARG A 101 40.16 39.51 24.81
N GLY A 102 40.13 38.20 24.53
CA GLY A 102 40.89 37.37 23.59
C GLY A 102 41.86 36.40 24.32
N ARG A 103 41.64 35.07 24.25
CA ARG A 103 42.66 34.02 24.51
C ARG A 103 42.19 32.58 24.18
N ILE A 104 43.16 31.73 23.84
CA ILE A 104 43.05 30.27 23.61
C ILE A 104 43.76 29.55 24.77
N GLN A 105 43.24 28.43 25.31
CA GLN A 105 44.09 27.33 25.80
C GLN A 105 43.38 26.00 26.13
N SER A 106 43.99 24.91 25.64
CA SER A 106 44.07 23.53 26.18
C SER A 106 42.95 22.91 27.03
N ILE A 107 42.41 21.80 26.55
CA ILE A 107 41.64 20.80 27.31
C ILE A 107 42.58 19.99 28.23
N LYS A 108 42.13 19.65 29.45
CA LYS A 108 42.73 18.63 30.32
C LYS A 108 41.68 17.60 30.77
N GLN A 109 42.12 16.36 30.93
CA GLN A 109 41.32 15.25 31.48
C GLN A 109 41.06 15.45 32.99
N GLN A 110 39.88 15.04 33.46
CA GLN A 110 39.63 14.77 34.89
C GLN A 110 38.78 13.50 35.07
N MET A 111 38.98 12.84 36.21
CA MET A 111 38.37 11.56 36.58
C MET A 111 36.92 11.73 37.06
N SER A 112 36.06 10.74 36.80
CA SER A 112 34.74 10.63 37.45
C SER A 112 34.83 9.93 38.82
N PRO A 113 34.10 10.38 39.85
CA PRO A 113 34.07 9.73 41.16
C PRO A 113 33.19 8.46 41.16
N GLN A 114 33.52 7.52 42.04
CA GLN A 114 32.71 6.32 42.30
C GLN A 114 31.42 6.69 43.06
N ILE A 115 30.27 6.16 42.61
CA ILE A 115 28.99 6.27 43.31
C ILE A 115 28.46 4.86 43.60
N MET A 116 28.13 4.57 44.87
CA MET A 116 27.64 3.26 45.28
C MET A 116 26.23 2.97 44.77
N ASN A 117 26.04 1.76 44.22
CA ASN A 117 24.73 1.25 43.85
C ASN A 117 23.81 1.09 45.06
N LYS A 118 22.76 1.92 45.16
CA LYS A 118 21.54 1.60 45.90
C LYS A 118 20.46 1.21 44.90
N GLN A 119 20.14 -0.08 44.82
CA GLN A 119 19.11 -0.60 43.92
C GLN A 119 17.73 0.01 44.23
N SER A 120 17.01 0.47 43.20
CA SER A 120 15.69 1.09 43.40
C SER A 120 14.60 0.03 43.64
N PRO A 121 13.55 0.32 44.42
CA PRO A 121 12.46 -0.64 44.71
C PRO A 121 11.72 -1.17 43.48
N HIS A 122 11.83 -0.52 42.32
CA HIS A 122 11.23 -0.99 41.06
C HIS A 122 11.97 -2.20 40.46
N SER A 123 13.29 -2.32 40.65
CA SER A 123 14.06 -3.48 40.20
C SER A 123 13.57 -4.79 40.86
N MET A 124 13.34 -4.73 42.18
CA MET A 124 12.80 -5.85 42.96
C MET A 124 11.40 -6.29 42.52
N ARG A 125 10.51 -5.35 42.14
CA ARG A 125 9.18 -5.68 41.61
C ARG A 125 9.25 -6.40 40.27
N ASN A 126 10.17 -6.03 39.38
CA ASN A 126 10.37 -6.73 38.10
C ASN A 126 10.95 -8.14 38.28
N LEU A 127 11.87 -8.33 39.24
CA LEU A 127 12.37 -9.67 39.56
C LEU A 127 11.27 -10.56 40.19
N GLN A 128 10.38 -9.99 41.01
CA GLN A 128 9.23 -10.72 41.56
C GLN A 128 8.18 -11.08 40.49
N SER A 129 7.90 -10.20 39.52
CA SER A 129 6.97 -10.52 38.44
C SER A 129 7.54 -11.57 37.47
N GLN A 130 8.81 -11.45 37.09
CA GLN A 130 9.51 -12.46 36.29
C GLN A 130 9.55 -13.82 36.99
N ARG A 131 9.87 -13.85 38.29
CA ARG A 131 9.84 -15.06 39.11
C ARG A 131 8.45 -15.72 39.12
N LYS A 132 7.38 -14.94 39.29
CA LYS A 132 6.00 -15.47 39.29
C LYS A 132 5.57 -16.03 37.93
N ILE A 133 6.02 -15.43 36.82
CA ILE A 133 5.81 -15.99 35.47
C ILE A 133 6.53 -17.34 35.32
N LEU A 134 7.75 -17.45 35.86
CA LEU A 134 8.56 -18.68 35.80
C LEU A 134 7.99 -19.78 36.72
N GLU A 135 7.49 -19.43 37.90
CA GLU A 135 6.78 -20.34 38.80
C GLU A 135 5.48 -20.87 38.17
N ASN A 136 4.66 -20.01 37.54
CA ASN A 136 3.49 -20.45 36.77
C ASN A 136 3.86 -21.42 35.63
N ALA A 137 4.91 -21.12 34.85
CA ALA A 137 5.34 -21.98 33.74
C ALA A 137 5.86 -23.37 34.20
N LEU A 138 6.33 -23.47 35.45
CA LEU A 138 6.69 -24.75 36.07
C LEU A 138 5.47 -25.53 36.59
N GLU A 139 4.38 -24.85 36.95
CA GLU A 139 3.11 -25.51 37.28
C GLU A 139 2.39 -26.03 36.02
N ASP A 140 2.36 -25.27 34.92
CA ASP A 140 1.80 -25.74 33.64
C ASP A 140 2.51 -27.02 33.14
N ASN A 141 3.84 -27.10 33.26
CA ASN A 141 4.59 -28.32 32.94
C ASN A 141 4.22 -29.52 33.84
N LYS A 142 3.97 -29.29 35.14
CA LYS A 142 3.49 -30.34 36.07
C LYS A 142 2.09 -30.85 35.72
N TYR A 143 1.24 -30.00 35.13
CA TYR A 143 -0.08 -30.42 34.65
C TYR A 143 -0.03 -31.25 33.35
N GLN A 144 0.94 -31.00 32.47
CA GLN A 144 1.08 -31.80 31.24
C GLN A 144 1.65 -33.21 31.50
N GLY A 145 2.59 -33.36 32.45
CA GLY A 145 3.21 -34.65 32.78
C GLY A 145 2.30 -35.75 33.36
N ASN A 146 1.00 -35.48 33.58
CA ASN A 146 0.06 -36.39 34.24
C ASN A 146 -0.99 -37.06 33.30
N LYS A 147 -0.80 -37.02 31.97
CA LYS A 147 -1.76 -37.63 31.01
C LYS A 147 -1.28 -38.86 30.22
N GLU A 148 0.00 -39.24 30.30
CA GLU A 148 0.55 -40.38 29.55
C GLU A 148 0.79 -41.63 30.43
N LYS A 149 -0.26 -42.18 31.06
CA LYS A 149 -0.20 -43.50 31.73
C LYS A 149 -1.50 -44.31 31.63
N LYS A 150 -1.64 -45.11 30.56
CA LYS A 150 -2.41 -46.38 30.45
C LYS A 150 -2.20 -46.94 29.03
N ILE A 151 -2.39 -48.26 28.85
CA ILE A 151 -1.99 -49.06 27.66
C ILE A 151 -0.45 -49.21 27.62
N ASP A 152 0.18 -50.40 27.68
CA ASP A 152 -0.35 -51.78 27.79
C ASP A 152 0.58 -52.71 28.61
N GLN A 153 0.15 -53.96 28.85
CA GLN A 153 0.81 -54.91 29.75
C GLN A 153 1.54 -56.09 29.05
N SER A 154 2.88 -56.05 29.04
CA SER A 154 3.78 -57.23 29.14
C SER A 154 3.82 -58.23 27.94
N PRO A 155 4.76 -59.23 27.91
CA PRO A 155 5.91 -59.45 28.79
C PRO A 155 7.28 -59.64 28.09
N SER A 156 8.34 -59.43 28.88
CA SER A 156 9.67 -60.09 28.83
C SER A 156 10.44 -60.27 27.50
N THR A 157 11.58 -59.58 27.40
CA THR A 157 12.87 -60.24 27.12
C THR A 157 14.01 -59.48 27.83
N GLN A 158 15.13 -60.15 28.09
CA GLN A 158 16.27 -59.62 28.87
C GLN A 158 17.39 -59.10 27.95
N PHE A 159 18.10 -58.03 28.32
CA PHE A 159 19.53 -58.06 28.70
C PHE A 159 20.24 -56.67 28.74
N LYS A 160 20.96 -56.44 29.85
CA LYS A 160 22.27 -55.77 30.03
C LYS A 160 22.71 -54.58 29.14
N THR A 161 22.83 -53.41 29.80
CA THR A 161 24.05 -52.54 29.91
C THR A 161 25.01 -52.34 28.72
N GLY A 162 25.31 -51.09 28.34
CA GLY A 162 26.54 -50.79 27.58
C GLY A 162 26.72 -49.39 26.97
N TYR A 163 27.46 -48.52 27.67
CA TYR A 163 28.29 -47.39 27.23
C TYR A 163 28.51 -47.04 25.72
N ILE A 164 28.26 -45.75 25.40
CA ILE A 164 29.19 -44.74 24.80
C ILE A 164 29.71 -44.82 23.33
N HIS A 165 29.63 -43.64 22.67
CA HIS A 165 30.39 -43.07 21.52
C HIS A 165 30.39 -43.65 20.07
N ASN A 166 29.84 -42.81 19.18
CA ASN A 166 30.47 -42.18 18.00
C ASN A 166 30.84 -42.92 16.69
N PHE A 167 30.58 -42.17 15.61
CA PHE A 167 31.30 -42.03 14.32
C PHE A 167 31.25 -43.10 13.21
N GLN A 168 30.54 -42.70 12.13
CA GLN A 168 30.97 -42.67 10.71
C GLN A 168 31.10 -43.94 9.83
N TYR A 169 30.46 -43.82 8.65
CA TYR A 169 30.85 -44.32 7.31
C TYR A 169 31.22 -45.79 7.07
N ILE A 170 30.38 -46.47 6.26
CA ILE A 170 30.66 -46.98 4.88
C ILE A 170 29.36 -47.64 4.39
N LYS A 171 28.69 -47.20 3.31
CA LYS A 171 29.01 -47.18 1.86
C LYS A 171 28.81 -48.56 1.17
N ASN A 172 27.74 -48.64 0.37
CA ASN A 172 27.45 -49.57 -0.73
C ASN A 172 27.39 -51.09 -0.46
N SER A 173 26.20 -51.68 -0.68
CA SER A 173 26.07 -52.91 -1.48
C SER A 173 24.75 -52.89 -2.26
N GLN A 174 24.75 -53.48 -3.46
CA GLN A 174 23.56 -53.69 -4.29
C GLN A 174 23.14 -55.16 -4.12
N HIS A 175 21.84 -55.48 -4.14
CA HIS A 175 21.28 -56.36 -5.19
C HIS A 175 19.75 -56.52 -5.11
N ILE A 176 19.19 -56.90 -6.26
CA ILE A 176 17.77 -57.10 -6.54
C ILE A 176 17.30 -58.47 -6.03
N VAL A 177 16.12 -58.52 -5.40
CA VAL A 177 15.17 -59.64 -5.53
C VAL A 177 13.76 -59.05 -5.65
N ALA A 178 12.94 -59.60 -6.56
CA ALA A 178 11.56 -59.15 -6.76
C ALA A 178 10.57 -59.99 -5.94
N PHE A 179 9.44 -59.38 -5.56
CA PHE A 179 8.25 -60.12 -5.14
C PHE A 179 7.04 -59.64 -5.93
N GLN A 180 6.64 -60.46 -6.91
CA GLN A 180 5.24 -60.52 -7.32
C GLN A 180 4.47 -61.33 -6.26
N ASN A 181 3.26 -60.91 -5.92
CA ASN A 181 2.17 -61.86 -5.70
C ASN A 181 0.82 -61.18 -5.82
N GLU A 182 -0.13 -61.95 -6.34
CA GLU A 182 -1.40 -61.52 -6.93
C GLU A 182 -2.37 -60.90 -5.90
N LYS A 183 -3.07 -59.84 -6.30
CA LYS A 183 -4.25 -59.36 -5.56
C LYS A 183 -5.50 -60.08 -6.07
N SER A 184 -5.98 -61.05 -5.30
CA SER A 184 -7.27 -61.72 -5.57
C SER A 184 -8.42 -60.71 -5.61
N VAL A 185 -9.10 -60.62 -6.75
CA VAL A 185 -10.32 -59.82 -6.91
C VAL A 185 -11.51 -60.56 -6.28
N LYS A 186 -12.01 -60.09 -5.12
CA LYS A 186 -13.27 -60.63 -4.55
C LYS A 186 -14.10 -59.76 -3.60
N ASP A 187 -13.66 -58.56 -3.21
CA ASP A 187 -14.37 -57.69 -2.24
C ASP A 187 -14.97 -56.39 -2.84
N LEU A 188 -15.45 -56.44 -4.09
CA LEU A 188 -16.05 -55.27 -4.78
C LEU A 188 -17.52 -55.46 -5.18
N GLU A 189 -18.31 -56.20 -4.38
CA GLU A 189 -19.78 -56.32 -4.56
C GLU A 189 -20.60 -56.02 -3.29
N LYS A 190 -20.81 -54.73 -3.02
CA LYS A 190 -21.96 -54.08 -2.34
C LYS A 190 -21.61 -52.58 -2.22
N PRO A 191 -22.44 -51.64 -2.72
CA PRO A 191 -23.76 -51.42 -2.09
C PRO A 191 -24.85 -50.88 -3.06
N ILE A 192 -25.59 -51.75 -3.76
CA ILE A 192 -26.78 -51.35 -4.54
C ILE A 192 -27.95 -52.28 -4.21
N LYS A 193 -28.71 -51.96 -3.14
CA LYS A 193 -30.05 -52.51 -2.81
C LYS A 193 -30.64 -51.87 -1.55
N ARG A 194 -31.04 -50.59 -1.61
CA ARG A 194 -31.77 -49.90 -0.50
C ARG A 194 -32.68 -48.72 -0.89
N GLN A 195 -33.17 -48.66 -2.14
CA GLN A 195 -34.00 -47.55 -2.66
C GLN A 195 -35.20 -47.97 -3.55
N GLN A 196 -35.73 -49.21 -3.43
CA GLN A 196 -36.88 -49.66 -4.25
C GLN A 196 -38.07 -50.21 -3.46
N GLU A 197 -38.17 -49.92 -2.16
CA GLU A 197 -39.32 -50.31 -1.31
C GLU A 197 -39.90 -49.08 -0.59
N LYS A 198 -40.66 -48.25 -1.32
CA LYS A 198 -41.51 -47.21 -0.70
C LYS A 198 -42.71 -46.70 -1.51
N TYR A 199 -43.00 -47.33 -2.65
CA TYR A 199 -44.23 -47.10 -3.41
C TYR A 199 -44.83 -48.44 -3.79
N LEU A 200 -46.00 -48.75 -3.21
CA LEU A 200 -47.05 -49.70 -3.63
C LEU A 200 -47.87 -50.07 -2.37
N SER A 201 -49.07 -49.51 -2.27
CA SER A 201 -50.10 -49.88 -1.30
C SER A 201 -51.42 -50.07 -2.06
N PRO A 202 -52.15 -51.19 -1.89
CA PRO A 202 -53.25 -51.54 -2.79
C PRO A 202 -54.49 -50.66 -2.58
N ILE A 203 -55.29 -50.58 -3.65
CA ILE A 203 -56.62 -49.95 -3.67
C ILE A 203 -57.65 -50.93 -3.07
N SER A 204 -58.62 -50.43 -2.32
CA SER A 204 -59.79 -51.20 -1.85
C SER A 204 -61.07 -50.36 -1.86
N ASN A 205 -62.20 -50.98 -2.21
CA ASN A 205 -63.36 -50.31 -2.77
C ASN A 205 -64.32 -49.63 -1.78
N GLU A 206 -65.08 -48.66 -2.34
CA GLU A 206 -66.51 -48.39 -2.14
C GLU A 206 -67.13 -48.59 -0.74
N LYS A 207 -67.56 -47.47 -0.10
CA LYS A 207 -68.79 -47.43 0.72
C LYS A 207 -69.55 -46.10 0.57
N ASN A 208 -70.77 -46.22 0.07
CA ASN A 208 -71.98 -45.41 0.24
C ASN A 208 -71.87 -43.90 0.56
N PHE A 209 -72.46 -43.09 -0.33
CA PHE A 209 -72.87 -41.72 -0.01
C PHE A 209 -73.95 -41.71 1.09
N VAL A 210 -73.71 -40.94 2.15
CA VAL A 210 -74.75 -40.43 3.06
C VAL A 210 -74.47 -38.94 3.25
N TYR A 211 -75.42 -38.07 2.90
CA TYR A 211 -75.29 -36.63 3.13
C TYR A 211 -75.60 -36.30 4.60
N PRO A 212 -74.63 -35.83 5.41
CA PRO A 212 -74.93 -35.34 6.74
C PRO A 212 -75.63 -33.97 6.65
N GLN A 213 -76.76 -33.82 7.34
CA GLN A 213 -77.42 -32.53 7.46
C GLN A 213 -76.51 -31.51 8.17
N LYS A 214 -76.50 -30.26 7.70
CA LYS A 214 -75.68 -29.18 8.28
C LYS A 214 -76.17 -28.83 9.70
N GLN A 215 -75.53 -29.38 10.73
CA GLN A 215 -75.58 -28.77 12.05
C GLN A 215 -74.85 -27.42 12.01
N VAL A 216 -75.52 -26.34 12.45
CA VAL A 216 -74.92 -25.01 12.56
C VAL A 216 -74.07 -24.95 13.82
N VAL A 217 -72.84 -25.47 13.74
CA VAL A 217 -71.93 -25.54 14.87
C VAL A 217 -71.24 -24.20 15.10
N THR A 218 -71.40 -23.62 16.29
CA THR A 218 -70.76 -22.38 16.78
C THR A 218 -69.26 -22.54 17.07
N LYS A 219 -68.50 -23.03 16.08
CA LYS A 219 -67.04 -23.26 16.16
C LYS A 219 -66.17 -22.15 15.58
N GLU A 220 -66.74 -20.99 15.27
CA GLU A 220 -66.01 -19.84 14.73
C GLU A 220 -64.80 -19.44 15.60
N LYS A 221 -64.94 -19.41 16.93
CA LYS A 221 -63.85 -19.03 17.84
C LYS A 221 -62.71 -20.05 17.82
N GLU A 222 -63.00 -21.34 17.99
CA GLU A 222 -62.00 -22.40 17.88
C GLU A 222 -61.28 -22.40 16.51
N PHE A 223 -62.02 -22.18 15.41
CA PHE A 223 -61.46 -22.19 14.07
C PHE A 223 -60.57 -20.97 13.81
N LYS A 224 -61.01 -19.78 14.25
CA LYS A 224 -60.19 -18.55 14.21
C LYS A 224 -58.93 -18.71 15.05
N GLU A 225 -59.01 -19.30 16.24
CA GLU A 225 -57.83 -19.51 17.11
C GLU A 225 -56.88 -20.59 16.57
N LYS A 226 -57.39 -21.73 16.08
CA LYS A 226 -56.57 -22.77 15.43
C LYS A 226 -55.86 -22.22 14.19
N ASN A 227 -56.53 -21.38 13.38
CA ASN A 227 -55.89 -20.71 12.24
C ASN A 227 -54.90 -19.61 12.67
N TRP A 228 -55.18 -18.84 13.73
CA TRP A 228 -54.26 -17.85 14.29
C TRP A 228 -52.97 -18.51 14.81
N ASN A 229 -53.08 -19.65 15.48
CA ASN A 229 -51.93 -20.43 15.94
C ASN A 229 -51.19 -21.13 14.79
N LYS A 230 -51.89 -21.54 13.71
CA LYS A 230 -51.29 -22.03 12.45
C LYS A 230 -50.58 -20.91 11.67
N LEU A 231 -51.06 -19.67 11.76
CA LEU A 231 -50.40 -18.48 11.19
C LEU A 231 -49.19 -18.02 12.03
N LYS A 232 -49.29 -18.04 13.37
CA LYS A 232 -48.16 -17.76 14.27
C LYS A 232 -47.02 -18.77 14.09
N SER A 233 -47.33 -20.06 13.97
CA SER A 233 -46.33 -21.11 13.69
C SER A 233 -45.73 -20.95 12.29
N LYS A 234 -46.53 -20.67 11.25
CA LYS A 234 -45.99 -20.34 9.90
C LYS A 234 -45.08 -19.10 9.91
N LYS A 235 -45.45 -18.01 10.60
CA LYS A 235 -44.59 -16.82 10.73
C LYS A 235 -43.28 -17.15 11.45
N LYS A 236 -43.31 -17.96 12.53
CA LYS A 236 -42.10 -18.44 13.20
C LYS A 236 -41.22 -19.27 12.25
N SER A 237 -41.77 -20.20 11.47
CA SER A 237 -40.96 -21.01 10.53
C SER A 237 -40.35 -20.17 9.39
N ILE A 238 -41.05 -19.14 8.90
CA ILE A 238 -40.53 -18.26 7.85
C ILE A 238 -39.35 -17.42 8.38
N HIS A 239 -39.46 -16.84 9.57
CA HIS A 239 -38.34 -16.11 10.18
C HIS A 239 -37.15 -17.03 10.54
N LEU A 240 -37.39 -18.29 10.93
CA LEU A 240 -36.32 -19.25 11.14
C LEU A 240 -35.57 -19.60 9.84
N LEU A 241 -36.27 -19.76 8.71
CA LEU A 241 -35.67 -19.95 7.40
C LEU A 241 -34.86 -18.74 6.93
N GLN A 242 -35.38 -17.52 7.14
CA GLN A 242 -34.67 -16.27 6.84
C GLN A 242 -33.39 -16.12 7.66
N ASN A 243 -33.46 -16.40 8.97
CA ASN A 243 -32.29 -16.33 9.85
C ASN A 243 -31.21 -17.36 9.46
N TYR A 244 -31.60 -18.59 9.11
CA TYR A 244 -30.67 -19.64 8.68
C TYR A 244 -29.92 -19.25 7.39
N TYR A 245 -30.64 -18.79 6.36
CA TYR A 245 -30.04 -18.33 5.11
C TYR A 245 -29.10 -17.13 5.30
N TYR A 246 -29.42 -16.23 6.22
CA TYR A 246 -28.57 -15.08 6.56
C TYR A 246 -27.32 -15.48 7.37
N GLU A 247 -27.44 -16.39 8.33
CA GLU A 247 -26.25 -16.96 9.01
C GLU A 247 -25.33 -17.68 8.01
N ASP A 248 -25.87 -18.41 7.04
CA ASP A 248 -25.09 -19.06 5.98
C ASP A 248 -24.35 -18.04 5.08
N GLN A 249 -24.98 -16.91 4.74
CA GLN A 249 -24.31 -15.82 4.00
C GLN A 249 -23.15 -15.21 4.81
N ILE A 250 -23.35 -14.93 6.10
CA ILE A 250 -22.29 -14.43 7.00
C ILE A 250 -21.16 -15.47 7.12
N ASN A 251 -21.50 -16.75 7.35
CA ASN A 251 -20.51 -17.82 7.48
C ASN A 251 -19.71 -18.00 6.18
N ARG A 252 -20.34 -17.81 5.01
CA ARG A 252 -19.69 -17.80 3.70
C ARG A 252 -18.74 -16.60 3.54
N LYS A 253 -19.16 -15.38 3.88
CA LYS A 253 -18.27 -14.19 3.89
C LYS A 253 -17.05 -14.40 4.79
N ILE A 254 -17.22 -14.93 5.99
CA ILE A 254 -16.12 -15.22 6.92
C ILE A 254 -15.14 -16.24 6.31
N LYS A 255 -15.65 -17.34 5.71
CA LYS A 255 -14.82 -18.31 4.99
C LYS A 255 -14.04 -17.68 3.83
N ASN A 256 -14.71 -16.88 3.01
CA ASN A 256 -14.11 -16.20 1.85
C ASN A 256 -13.00 -15.24 2.30
N PHE A 257 -13.23 -14.43 3.33
CA PHE A 257 -12.23 -13.55 3.92
C PHE A 257 -11.03 -14.35 4.47
N GLN A 258 -11.26 -15.39 5.27
CA GLN A 258 -10.19 -16.25 5.80
C GLN A 258 -9.39 -16.95 4.69
N LYS A 259 -10.03 -17.33 3.58
CA LYS A 259 -9.36 -17.88 2.39
C LYS A 259 -8.49 -16.81 1.72
N CYS A 260 -9.02 -15.62 1.44
CA CYS A 260 -8.27 -14.51 0.83
C CYS A 260 -7.03 -14.12 1.67
N ILE A 261 -7.16 -14.07 3.00
CA ILE A 261 -6.02 -13.84 3.91
C ILE A 261 -4.99 -14.98 3.84
N PHE A 262 -5.42 -16.24 3.82
CA PHE A 262 -4.52 -17.38 3.67
C PHE A 262 -3.81 -17.42 2.30
N GLU A 263 -4.51 -17.06 1.23
CA GLU A 263 -3.95 -16.93 -0.12
C GLU A 263 -2.84 -15.86 -0.12
N ASN A 264 -3.11 -14.68 0.42
CA ASN A 264 -2.08 -13.63 0.57
C ASN A 264 -0.90 -14.05 1.45
N GLN A 265 -1.12 -14.78 2.55
CA GLN A 265 -0.05 -15.37 3.36
C GLN A 265 0.84 -16.32 2.52
N CYS A 266 0.25 -17.18 1.70
CA CYS A 266 0.98 -18.08 0.82
C CYS A 266 1.82 -17.32 -0.22
N ILE A 267 1.29 -16.25 -0.83
CA ILE A 267 2.06 -15.42 -1.77
C ILE A 267 3.20 -14.68 -1.04
N HIS A 268 3.08 -14.39 0.26
CA HIS A 268 4.18 -13.91 1.13
C HIS A 268 5.05 -15.01 1.77
N LEU A 269 4.90 -16.28 1.34
CA LEU A 269 5.64 -17.44 1.83
C LEU A 269 5.59 -17.64 3.35
N ILE A 270 4.50 -17.22 4.00
CA ILE A 270 4.24 -17.35 5.44
C ILE A 270 2.99 -18.16 5.70
N TYR A 271 2.83 -18.63 6.93
CA TYR A 271 1.52 -18.99 7.48
C TYR A 271 1.44 -18.56 8.94
N ILE A 272 0.28 -18.04 9.33
CA ILE A 272 -0.01 -17.65 10.70
C ILE A 272 -1.31 -18.32 11.10
N ARG A 273 -1.23 -19.31 11.98
CA ARG A 273 -2.41 -20.01 12.48
C ARG A 273 -3.31 -18.99 13.21
N PRO A 274 -4.56 -18.75 12.76
CA PRO A 274 -5.40 -17.75 13.40
C PRO A 274 -5.69 -18.15 14.85
N SER A 275 -5.62 -17.17 15.75
CA SER A 275 -5.84 -17.40 17.17
C SER A 275 -7.27 -17.86 17.46
N ALA A 276 -7.48 -18.61 18.54
CA ALA A 276 -8.83 -18.94 19.01
C ALA A 276 -9.56 -17.66 19.43
N ILE A 277 -8.97 -16.92 20.38
CA ILE A 277 -9.30 -15.53 20.75
C ILE A 277 -8.01 -14.86 21.28
N ARG A 278 -7.32 -14.07 20.45
CA ARG A 278 -6.31 -13.10 20.91
C ARG A 278 -6.71 -11.71 20.42
N VAL A 279 -6.70 -10.75 21.34
CA VAL A 279 -6.81 -9.33 21.03
C VAL A 279 -5.39 -8.78 20.82
N GLN A 280 -5.16 -8.14 19.68
CA GLN A 280 -3.92 -7.45 19.34
C GLN A 280 -4.02 -5.96 19.71
N LYS A 281 -2.91 -5.28 19.99
CA LYS A 281 -2.91 -3.86 20.33
C LYS A 281 -2.40 -3.01 19.18
N TYR A 282 -3.13 -1.93 18.88
CA TYR A 282 -2.66 -0.88 17.99
C TYR A 282 -2.46 0.45 18.74
N PHE A 283 -1.64 1.34 18.19
CA PHE A 283 -1.56 2.74 18.61
C PHE A 283 -1.58 3.65 17.38
N LEU A 284 -2.33 4.75 17.46
CA LEU A 284 -2.43 5.76 16.40
C LEU A 284 -1.77 7.06 16.88
N LYS A 285 -0.95 7.65 16.01
CA LYS A 285 -0.21 8.90 16.24
C LYS A 285 -0.19 9.73 14.96
N ASP A 286 -1.36 9.92 14.36
CA ASP A 286 -1.57 10.72 13.15
C ASP A 286 -2.89 11.47 13.28
N ALA A 287 -2.83 12.70 13.81
CA ALA A 287 -4.01 13.49 14.16
C ALA A 287 -4.93 13.79 12.96
N ASN A 288 -4.40 13.74 11.73
CA ASN A 288 -5.17 14.02 10.51
C ASN A 288 -6.02 12.80 10.13
N ASN A 289 -5.45 11.60 10.24
CA ASN A 289 -6.08 10.37 9.77
C ASN A 289 -6.71 9.51 10.88
N GLU A 290 -6.47 9.84 12.16
CA GLU A 290 -6.90 9.06 13.34
C GLU A 290 -8.39 8.69 13.31
N LYS A 291 -9.27 9.64 12.98
CA LYS A 291 -10.73 9.45 13.00
C LYS A 291 -11.20 8.36 12.03
N ILE A 292 -10.63 8.29 10.82
CA ILE A 292 -11.01 7.28 9.83
C ILE A 292 -10.30 5.94 10.10
N LEU A 293 -9.06 5.95 10.61
CA LEU A 293 -8.37 4.75 11.08
C LEU A 293 -9.12 4.08 12.23
N ARG A 294 -9.59 4.84 13.24
CA ARG A 294 -10.47 4.34 14.31
C ARG A 294 -11.75 3.67 13.75
N LYS A 295 -12.34 4.22 12.68
CA LYS A 295 -13.48 3.60 11.98
C LYS A 295 -13.08 2.24 11.37
N CYS A 296 -11.97 2.17 10.63
CA CYS A 296 -11.46 0.92 10.04
C CYS A 296 -11.08 -0.14 11.09
N PHE A 297 -10.61 0.26 12.28
CA PHE A 297 -10.37 -0.66 13.40
C PHE A 297 -11.65 -1.09 14.13
N SER A 298 -12.75 -0.34 14.08
CA SER A 298 -13.99 -0.70 14.78
C SER A 298 -14.63 -2.01 14.28
N TYR A 299 -14.40 -2.36 13.01
CA TYR A 299 -14.83 -3.61 12.39
C TYR A 299 -13.81 -4.75 12.57
N ARG A 300 -12.57 -4.41 12.92
CA ARG A 300 -11.47 -5.34 13.28
C ARG A 300 -11.53 -5.65 14.76
N TRP A 301 -12.63 -6.25 15.22
CA TRP A 301 -12.94 -6.44 16.65
C TRP A 301 -11.88 -7.23 17.46
N TRP A 302 -10.95 -7.92 16.80
CA TRP A 302 -9.79 -8.58 17.41
C TRP A 302 -8.59 -7.64 17.63
N TRP A 303 -8.77 -6.35 17.39
CA TRP A 303 -7.84 -5.28 17.71
C TRP A 303 -8.40 -4.36 18.79
N GLN A 304 -7.53 -3.91 19.68
CA GLN A 304 -7.84 -2.97 20.75
C GLN A 304 -6.82 -1.82 20.74
N GLU A 305 -7.29 -0.61 21.03
CA GLU A 305 -6.39 0.54 21.14
C GLU A 305 -5.58 0.49 22.45
N SER A 306 -4.30 0.79 22.34
CA SER A 306 -3.41 0.91 23.49
C SER A 306 -3.54 2.28 24.16
N ASN A 307 -4.03 2.28 25.40
CA ASN A 307 -3.93 3.44 26.29
C ASN A 307 -2.46 3.85 26.57
N ASN A 308 -1.53 2.90 26.43
CA ASN A 308 -0.10 3.15 26.61
C ASN A 308 0.46 3.80 25.33
N LYS A 309 0.93 5.05 25.44
CA LYS A 309 1.63 5.80 24.38
C LYS A 309 3.05 5.28 24.07
N GLY A 310 3.32 4.01 24.37
CA GLY A 310 4.62 3.37 24.22
C GLY A 310 4.65 2.40 23.04
N GLU A 311 5.84 2.14 22.52
CA GLU A 311 6.11 1.24 21.39
C GLU A 311 5.99 -0.27 21.75
N ASP A 312 5.05 -0.60 22.63
CA ASP A 312 4.73 -1.97 23.03
C ASP A 312 3.31 -2.36 22.62
N VAL A 313 3.14 -2.31 21.30
CA VAL A 313 1.95 -2.65 20.52
C VAL A 313 2.38 -3.50 19.33
N GLU A 314 1.49 -4.35 18.84
CA GLU A 314 1.67 -5.12 17.61
C GLU A 314 1.60 -4.24 16.36
N PHE A 315 0.84 -3.13 16.38
CA PHE A 315 0.76 -2.18 15.27
C PHE A 315 0.94 -0.72 15.71
N LEU A 316 1.76 0.03 14.97
CA LEU A 316 1.92 1.48 15.10
C LEU A 316 1.57 2.18 13.78
N TRP A 317 0.54 3.03 13.81
CA TRP A 317 0.36 4.09 12.80
C TRP A 317 0.88 5.41 13.37
N ASN A 318 1.78 6.08 12.67
CA ASN A 318 2.32 7.40 13.01
C ASN A 318 2.48 8.20 11.71
N SER A 319 2.39 9.53 11.74
CA SER A 319 2.57 10.36 10.53
C SER A 319 4.02 10.46 10.03
N GLN A 320 4.97 9.90 10.80
CA GLN A 320 6.40 9.85 10.52
C GLN A 320 6.97 8.50 10.95
N ALA A 321 8.04 8.03 10.31
CA ALA A 321 8.68 6.75 10.66
C ALA A 321 9.29 6.79 12.07
N SER A 322 8.85 5.92 12.98
CA SER A 322 9.43 5.81 14.33
C SER A 322 10.65 4.90 14.29
N ILE A 323 11.84 5.49 14.18
CA ILE A 323 13.12 4.76 14.13
C ILE A 323 13.30 3.83 15.36
N SER A 324 12.85 4.26 16.54
CA SER A 324 12.86 3.45 17.77
C SER A 324 11.92 2.24 17.76
N PHE A 325 10.89 2.24 16.91
CA PHE A 325 10.03 1.08 16.65
C PHE A 325 10.65 0.17 15.57
N LEU A 326 11.10 0.76 14.45
CA LEU A 326 11.68 0.05 13.31
C LEU A 326 13.01 -0.65 13.64
N ASN A 327 13.77 -0.13 14.61
CA ASN A 327 14.98 -0.77 15.13
C ASN A 327 14.71 -1.98 16.06
N LYS A 328 13.44 -2.32 16.32
CA LYS A 328 13.04 -3.55 17.04
C LYS A 328 12.62 -4.69 16.11
N GLN A 329 12.63 -4.47 14.80
CA GLN A 329 12.42 -5.48 13.77
C GLN A 329 13.78 -5.95 13.25
N GLU A 330 13.86 -7.21 12.83
CA GLU A 330 15.04 -7.75 12.18
C GLU A 330 15.20 -7.14 10.78
N GLN A 331 16.45 -6.88 10.39
CA GLN A 331 16.79 -6.51 9.03
C GLN A 331 17.01 -7.77 8.21
N ARG A 332 16.38 -7.85 7.02
CA ARG A 332 16.44 -9.04 6.18
C ARG A 332 17.26 -8.80 4.91
N HIS A 333 18.01 -9.84 4.52
CA HIS A 333 18.66 -9.85 3.23
C HIS A 333 17.64 -10.11 2.12
N ILE A 334 17.68 -9.27 1.09
CA ILE A 334 16.78 -9.27 -0.07
C ILE A 334 17.16 -10.42 -1.04
N SER A 335 17.26 -11.66 -0.56
CA SER A 335 17.90 -12.76 -1.29
C SER A 335 17.65 -14.19 -0.76
N ASP A 336 16.69 -14.41 0.14
CA ASP A 336 16.33 -15.77 0.55
C ASP A 336 15.78 -16.57 -0.65
N LYS A 337 16.56 -17.57 -1.09
CA LYS A 337 16.44 -18.22 -2.41
C LYS A 337 15.24 -19.19 -2.54
N LYS A 338 14.11 -18.94 -1.87
CA LYS A 338 12.87 -19.70 -2.09
C LYS A 338 12.28 -19.32 -3.45
N GLU A 339 12.35 -20.23 -4.40
CA GLU A 339 11.70 -20.05 -5.71
C GLU A 339 10.18 -20.06 -5.56
N PHE A 340 9.50 -19.19 -6.31
CA PHE A 340 8.05 -19.10 -6.27
C PHE A 340 7.42 -20.23 -7.09
N GLN A 341 6.73 -21.14 -6.40
CA GLN A 341 5.85 -22.14 -7.02
C GLN A 341 4.46 -21.50 -7.26
N PRO A 342 3.85 -21.61 -8.45
CA PRO A 342 2.50 -21.10 -8.70
C PRO A 342 1.44 -21.86 -7.88
N PHE A 343 0.96 -21.25 -6.78
CA PHE A 343 0.07 -21.93 -5.82
C PHE A 343 -1.40 -22.06 -6.25
N GLU A 344 -1.83 -21.34 -7.29
CA GLU A 344 -3.24 -21.16 -7.70
C GLU A 344 -4.03 -22.48 -7.84
N GLN A 345 -3.42 -23.50 -8.42
CA GLN A 345 -4.08 -24.80 -8.68
C GLN A 345 -4.22 -25.68 -7.42
N ILE A 346 -3.44 -25.40 -6.37
CA ILE A 346 -3.40 -26.20 -5.15
C ILE A 346 -4.33 -25.60 -4.08
N LEU A 347 -4.39 -24.27 -3.99
CA LEU A 347 -5.25 -23.50 -3.07
C LEU A 347 -6.75 -23.83 -3.22
N GLN A 348 -7.20 -24.30 -4.39
CA GLN A 348 -8.58 -24.71 -4.64
C GLN A 348 -9.05 -25.92 -3.81
N LYS A 349 -8.14 -26.71 -3.22
CA LYS A 349 -8.46 -27.96 -2.52
C LYS A 349 -8.38 -27.87 -1.00
N SER A 350 -7.85 -26.77 -0.45
CA SER A 350 -7.77 -26.54 0.98
C SER A 350 -8.95 -25.70 1.47
N GLU A 351 -9.84 -26.28 2.27
CA GLU A 351 -10.80 -25.52 3.09
C GLU A 351 -10.47 -25.69 4.58
N GLY A 352 -10.36 -24.57 5.31
CA GLY A 352 -10.25 -24.56 6.76
C GLY A 352 -8.84 -24.77 7.33
N VAL A 353 -8.71 -24.43 8.61
CA VAL A 353 -7.43 -24.15 9.29
C VAL A 353 -6.46 -25.32 9.29
N GLU A 354 -6.92 -26.54 9.51
CA GLU A 354 -6.03 -27.70 9.56
C GLU A 354 -5.54 -28.10 8.16
N ASN A 355 -6.33 -27.84 7.11
CA ASN A 355 -5.88 -27.99 5.72
C ASN A 355 -4.92 -26.86 5.32
N TYR A 356 -5.16 -25.63 5.78
CA TYR A 356 -4.22 -24.51 5.60
C TYR A 356 -2.88 -24.76 6.30
N MET A 357 -2.91 -25.26 7.54
CA MET A 357 -1.71 -25.63 8.31
C MET A 357 -0.96 -26.80 7.66
N LYS A 358 -1.69 -27.83 7.21
CA LYS A 358 -1.09 -28.95 6.46
C LYS A 358 -0.41 -28.46 5.17
N PHE A 359 -1.11 -27.67 4.36
CA PHE A 359 -0.55 -27.04 3.16
C PHE A 359 0.70 -26.22 3.49
N ALA A 360 0.69 -25.44 4.58
CA ALA A 360 1.80 -24.61 4.98
C ALA A 360 3.06 -25.41 5.33
N VAL A 361 2.89 -26.55 6.01
CA VAL A 361 3.97 -27.50 6.30
C VAL A 361 4.47 -28.18 5.02
N GLU A 362 3.57 -28.68 4.18
CA GLU A 362 3.91 -29.35 2.90
C GLU A 362 4.67 -28.42 1.95
N ASN A 363 4.28 -27.14 1.86
CA ASN A 363 4.91 -26.12 1.01
C ASN A 363 6.05 -25.34 1.70
N LYS A 364 6.43 -25.73 2.93
CA LYS A 364 7.54 -25.13 3.71
C LYS A 364 7.41 -23.60 3.86
N LEU A 365 6.19 -23.13 4.11
CA LEU A 365 5.91 -21.73 4.44
C LEU A 365 6.52 -21.37 5.80
N ASN A 366 6.92 -20.12 5.98
CA ASN A 366 7.48 -19.64 7.24
C ASN A 366 6.37 -19.51 8.29
N LEU A 367 6.34 -20.41 9.27
CA LEU A 367 5.45 -20.33 10.42
C LEU A 367 5.93 -19.19 11.34
N LEU A 368 5.24 -18.05 11.33
CA LEU A 368 5.70 -16.87 12.08
C LEU A 368 5.37 -16.94 13.57
N SER A 369 6.23 -16.31 14.37
CA SER A 369 6.05 -16.14 15.81
C SER A 369 4.82 -15.27 16.13
N PRO A 370 4.12 -15.52 17.26
CA PRO A 370 3.06 -14.63 17.76
C PRO A 370 3.54 -13.23 18.23
N ILE A 371 4.82 -12.88 18.05
CA ILE A 371 5.41 -11.59 18.44
C ILE A 371 5.83 -10.83 17.17
N ILE A 372 4.85 -10.31 16.44
CA ILE A 372 5.05 -9.48 15.24
C ILE A 372 4.83 -8.01 15.64
N LYS A 373 5.66 -7.11 15.10
CA LYS A 373 5.49 -5.65 15.21
C LYS A 373 5.48 -5.03 13.82
N VAL A 374 4.50 -4.18 13.52
CA VAL A 374 4.27 -3.57 12.20
C VAL A 374 4.17 -2.05 12.30
N HIS A 375 4.81 -1.34 11.36
CA HIS A 375 4.68 0.11 11.20
C HIS A 375 4.01 0.44 9.84
N ASN A 376 3.22 1.51 9.81
CA ASN A 376 2.71 2.13 8.57
C ASN A 376 3.77 2.87 7.72
N HIS A 377 5.06 2.70 8.02
CA HIS A 377 6.17 3.24 7.24
C HIS A 377 7.27 2.21 7.02
N ILE A 378 7.92 2.31 5.87
CA ILE A 378 9.16 1.58 5.57
C ILE A 378 10.35 2.37 6.14
N ASP A 379 11.45 1.69 6.47
CA ASP A 379 12.62 2.31 7.08
C ASP A 379 13.25 3.39 6.16
N ARG A 380 13.15 4.64 6.59
CA ARG A 380 13.57 5.85 5.85
C ARG A 380 14.98 6.31 6.20
N SER A 381 15.91 5.37 6.43
CA SER A 381 17.36 5.64 6.47
C SER A 381 17.85 6.49 5.29
N TYR A 382 17.17 6.43 4.14
CA TYR A 382 17.24 7.41 3.05
C TYR A 382 15.82 7.95 2.72
N PRO A 383 15.63 9.25 2.43
CA PRO A 383 14.31 9.82 2.16
C PRO A 383 13.86 9.57 0.71
N LEU A 384 13.62 8.30 0.37
CA LEU A 384 13.31 7.80 -0.99
C LEU A 384 12.17 8.55 -1.70
N TRP A 385 11.22 9.08 -0.94
CA TRP A 385 9.95 9.63 -1.43
C TRP A 385 10.03 11.10 -1.89
N THR A 386 11.17 11.79 -1.73
CA THR A 386 11.29 13.19 -2.19
C THR A 386 11.37 13.27 -3.71
N LYS A 387 10.87 14.37 -4.30
CA LYS A 387 10.92 14.56 -5.77
C LYS A 387 12.35 14.61 -6.31
N LYS A 388 13.32 15.13 -5.55
CA LYS A 388 14.77 15.05 -5.86
C LYS A 388 15.21 13.59 -6.01
N ASN A 389 14.84 12.73 -5.06
CA ASN A 389 15.24 11.32 -5.08
C ASN A 389 14.47 10.49 -6.12
N LEU A 390 13.18 10.79 -6.36
CA LEU A 390 12.39 10.20 -7.45
C LEU A 390 13.05 10.45 -8.81
N ILE A 391 13.43 11.69 -9.10
CA ILE A 391 14.11 12.06 -10.35
C ILE A 391 15.46 11.35 -10.44
N ASN A 392 16.28 11.45 -9.39
CA ASN A 392 17.64 10.88 -9.39
C ASN A 392 17.64 9.34 -9.51
N GLN A 393 16.72 8.63 -8.85
CA GLN A 393 16.64 7.17 -8.98
C GLN A 393 16.11 6.75 -10.35
N ILE A 394 15.07 7.39 -10.90
CA ILE A 394 14.57 7.07 -12.25
C ILE A 394 15.67 7.32 -13.30
N ILE A 395 16.41 8.43 -13.22
CA ILE A 395 17.56 8.70 -14.11
C ILE A 395 18.63 7.61 -13.98
N LYS A 396 19.09 7.30 -12.76
CA LYS A 396 20.10 6.26 -12.51
C LYS A 396 19.65 4.89 -13.01
N TYR A 397 18.39 4.52 -12.77
CA TYR A 397 17.80 3.28 -13.24
C TYR A 397 17.74 3.21 -14.77
N CYS A 398 17.27 4.27 -15.44
CA CYS A 398 17.22 4.31 -16.91
C CYS A 398 18.60 4.21 -17.55
N GLN A 399 19.63 4.83 -16.95
CA GLN A 399 21.02 4.71 -17.39
C GLN A 399 21.52 3.24 -17.29
N LEU A 400 21.18 2.54 -16.21
CA LEU A 400 21.57 1.13 -15.99
C LEU A 400 20.82 0.17 -16.92
N THR A 401 19.51 0.36 -17.11
CA THR A 401 18.66 -0.49 -17.97
C THR A 401 18.69 -0.10 -19.46
N ARG A 402 19.39 1.00 -19.80
CA ARG A 402 19.46 1.60 -21.15
C ARG A 402 18.07 2.00 -21.70
N GLN A 403 17.18 2.44 -20.81
CA GLN A 403 15.86 2.98 -21.11
C GLN A 403 15.93 4.52 -21.26
N TYR A 404 14.87 5.13 -21.82
CA TYR A 404 14.71 6.58 -21.90
C TYR A 404 13.89 7.11 -20.71
N VAL A 405 14.44 8.09 -19.99
CA VAL A 405 13.81 8.74 -18.82
C VAL A 405 12.44 9.33 -19.17
N ASP A 406 12.37 9.95 -20.36
CA ASP A 406 11.19 10.55 -20.97
C ASP A 406 10.00 9.59 -21.13
N ASN A 407 10.18 8.27 -20.95
CA ASN A 407 9.07 7.32 -20.95
C ASN A 407 8.24 7.36 -19.65
N PHE A 408 8.78 7.93 -18.56
CA PHE A 408 8.24 7.77 -17.21
C PHE A 408 7.94 9.10 -16.51
N ILE A 409 8.87 10.05 -16.60
CA ILE A 409 8.77 11.40 -16.02
C ILE A 409 8.98 12.46 -17.10
N PRO A 410 8.44 13.68 -16.96
CA PRO A 410 8.79 14.81 -17.83
C PRO A 410 10.31 15.04 -17.81
N LEU A 411 10.88 15.65 -18.86
CA LEU A 411 12.32 15.95 -18.89
C LEU A 411 12.70 16.79 -17.66
N SER A 412 13.53 16.23 -16.79
CA SER A 412 13.79 16.74 -15.44
C SER A 412 15.27 16.67 -15.10
N MET A 413 15.77 17.68 -14.39
CA MET A 413 17.07 17.67 -13.74
C MET A 413 16.98 18.25 -12.32
N VAL A 414 17.87 17.79 -11.46
CA VAL A 414 18.18 18.41 -10.18
C VAL A 414 19.43 19.25 -10.38
N VAL A 415 19.45 20.48 -9.84
CA VAL A 415 20.57 21.41 -9.89
C VAL A 415 20.96 21.78 -8.47
N ASP A 416 22.09 21.26 -8.00
CA ASP A 416 22.66 21.56 -6.69
C ASP A 416 23.58 22.80 -6.76
N TYR A 417 24.15 23.12 -7.93
CA TYR A 417 24.92 24.35 -8.19
C TYR A 417 25.00 24.75 -9.68
N LEU A 418 25.30 26.04 -9.95
CA LEU A 418 25.37 26.62 -11.30
C LEU A 418 26.46 26.05 -12.23
N GLY A 419 27.40 25.26 -11.70
CA GLY A 419 28.58 24.77 -12.42
C GLY A 419 28.44 23.35 -12.96
N GLU A 420 27.23 22.78 -12.95
CA GLU A 420 26.99 21.40 -13.36
C GLU A 420 27.00 21.21 -14.87
N ASN A 421 27.67 20.15 -15.32
CA ASN A 421 27.69 19.75 -16.74
C ASN A 421 26.29 19.52 -17.31
N LEU A 422 25.36 18.97 -16.52
CA LEU A 422 23.96 18.76 -16.93
C LEU A 422 23.24 20.09 -17.19
N LEU A 423 23.46 21.11 -16.34
CA LEU A 423 22.94 22.46 -16.56
C LEU A 423 23.56 23.07 -17.83
N TYR A 424 24.87 22.95 -18.04
CA TYR A 424 25.51 23.45 -19.26
C TYR A 424 25.01 22.75 -20.53
N GLU A 425 24.78 21.43 -20.52
CA GLU A 425 24.18 20.71 -21.65
C GLU A 425 22.73 21.14 -21.89
N PHE A 426 21.93 21.33 -20.84
CA PHE A 426 20.56 21.85 -20.91
C PHE A 426 20.52 23.24 -21.55
N LEU A 427 21.38 24.17 -21.10
CA LEU A 427 21.45 25.53 -21.66
C LEU A 427 21.96 25.54 -23.11
N LYS A 428 22.89 24.65 -23.45
CA LYS A 428 23.45 24.54 -24.82
C LYS A 428 22.46 23.93 -25.81
N ASN A 429 21.61 23.00 -25.37
CA ASN A 429 20.60 22.35 -26.21
C ASN A 429 19.33 23.22 -26.32
N LEU A 430 19.49 24.48 -26.73
CA LEU A 430 18.43 25.50 -26.85
C LEU A 430 17.17 25.00 -27.57
N ASN A 431 17.33 24.12 -28.57
CA ASN A 431 16.24 23.50 -29.33
C ASN A 431 15.55 22.35 -28.56
N THR A 432 15.17 22.58 -27.31
CA THR A 432 14.22 21.68 -26.62
C THR A 432 12.83 21.83 -27.22
N SER A 433 12.02 20.76 -27.19
CA SER A 433 10.70 20.74 -27.84
C SER A 433 9.57 21.41 -27.04
N THR A 434 9.90 22.21 -26.03
CA THR A 434 8.94 22.83 -25.11
C THR A 434 9.49 24.13 -24.54
N ASP A 435 8.76 25.22 -24.75
CA ASP A 435 9.13 26.56 -24.28
C ASP A 435 8.91 26.78 -22.77
N PHE A 436 8.33 25.83 -22.05
CA PHE A 436 7.86 26.04 -20.68
C PHE A 436 8.51 25.10 -19.65
N TRP A 437 9.11 25.72 -18.63
CA TRP A 437 9.91 25.04 -17.60
C TRP A 437 9.42 25.40 -16.20
N VAL A 438 9.10 24.40 -15.40
CA VAL A 438 8.80 24.54 -13.98
C VAL A 438 10.11 24.51 -13.20
N VAL A 439 10.37 25.54 -12.39
CA VAL A 439 11.50 25.62 -11.47
C VAL A 439 10.97 25.74 -10.03
N ARG A 440 11.45 24.87 -9.15
CA ARG A 440 11.06 24.80 -7.73
C ARG A 440 12.22 24.27 -6.90
N LYS A 441 12.16 24.41 -5.57
CA LYS A 441 13.20 23.89 -4.68
C LYS A 441 13.04 22.37 -4.46
N SER A 442 14.12 21.73 -4.00
CA SER A 442 14.18 20.29 -3.75
C SER A 442 13.44 19.87 -2.48
N ASP A 443 13.76 20.51 -1.35
CA ASP A 443 13.59 19.92 -0.01
C ASP A 443 12.57 20.65 0.88
N ILE A 444 11.58 21.32 0.27
CA ILE A 444 10.66 22.24 0.96
C ILE A 444 9.19 21.78 0.89
N LYS A 445 8.39 22.33 1.81
CA LYS A 445 7.03 21.98 2.21
C LYS A 445 5.98 22.43 1.19
N GLU A 446 4.71 22.12 1.46
CA GLU A 446 3.57 22.41 0.56
C GLU A 446 3.36 23.90 0.26
N ASP A 447 3.79 24.78 1.16
CA ASP A 447 3.69 26.25 1.06
C ASP A 447 4.67 26.88 0.04
N ASP A 448 5.53 26.10 -0.62
CA ASP A 448 6.66 26.64 -1.40
C ASP A 448 6.23 27.16 -2.79
N ILE A 449 6.97 28.17 -3.25
CA ILE A 449 6.75 28.90 -4.50
C ILE A 449 7.14 28.02 -5.71
N ILE A 450 6.30 28.03 -6.74
CA ILE A 450 6.56 27.36 -8.02
C ILE A 450 6.77 28.44 -9.11
N MET A 451 7.92 28.43 -9.76
CA MET A 451 8.20 29.33 -10.89
C MET A 451 7.90 28.62 -12.21
N ILE A 452 7.35 29.36 -13.18
CA ILE A 452 7.35 28.95 -14.59
C ILE A 452 8.26 29.89 -15.36
N CYS A 453 9.11 29.35 -16.23
CA CYS A 453 10.07 30.07 -17.08
C CYS A 453 9.82 29.76 -18.56
N GLN A 454 9.92 30.79 -19.42
CA GLN A 454 9.63 30.73 -20.87
C GLN A 454 10.80 30.22 -21.74
N ASN A 455 11.97 29.97 -21.15
CA ASN A 455 13.12 29.38 -21.86
C ASN A 455 14.23 28.99 -20.87
N THR A 456 15.22 28.26 -21.40
CA THR A 456 16.45 27.87 -20.70
C THR A 456 17.22 29.07 -20.12
N GLU A 457 17.24 30.21 -20.81
CA GLU A 457 17.85 31.46 -20.32
C GLU A 457 17.14 32.01 -19.08
N SER A 458 15.80 32.01 -19.07
CA SER A 458 15.00 32.46 -17.92
C SER A 458 15.17 31.55 -16.71
N VAL A 459 15.29 30.23 -16.93
CA VAL A 459 15.69 29.26 -15.90
C VAL A 459 17.07 29.61 -15.35
N PHE A 460 18.07 29.85 -16.22
CA PHE A 460 19.41 30.23 -15.77
C PHE A 460 19.40 31.54 -14.99
N ASN A 461 18.72 32.57 -15.47
CA ASN A 461 18.64 33.88 -14.82
C ASN A 461 17.95 33.80 -13.45
N HIS A 462 16.93 32.96 -13.29
CA HIS A 462 16.33 32.67 -11.98
C HIS A 462 17.34 31.97 -11.04
N LEU A 463 17.93 30.85 -11.46
CA LEU A 463 18.90 30.09 -10.65
C LEU A 463 20.11 30.96 -10.27
N ASN A 464 20.63 31.75 -11.21
CA ASN A 464 21.76 32.66 -11.04
C ASN A 464 21.46 33.77 -10.02
N LYS A 465 20.21 34.25 -9.94
CA LYS A 465 19.75 35.16 -8.88
C LYS A 465 19.71 34.46 -7.51
N GLU A 466 19.10 33.27 -7.44
CA GLU A 466 18.88 32.55 -6.19
C GLU A 466 20.20 32.04 -5.55
N PHE A 467 21.09 31.44 -6.34
CA PHE A 467 22.40 30.95 -5.87
C PHE A 467 23.39 32.08 -5.47
N LYS A 468 23.13 33.34 -5.86
CA LYS A 468 23.95 34.49 -5.44
C LYS A 468 23.54 35.09 -4.09
N MET A 469 22.49 34.59 -3.44
CA MET A 469 22.05 35.12 -2.14
C MET A 469 22.97 34.61 -1.00
N PRO A 470 23.68 35.48 -0.25
CA PRO A 470 24.79 35.08 0.62
C PRO A 470 24.38 34.36 1.92
N ASN A 471 23.08 34.29 2.24
CA ASN A 471 22.55 33.76 3.50
C ASN A 471 21.61 32.56 3.28
N ARG A 472 21.96 31.63 2.39
CA ARG A 472 21.22 30.38 2.22
C ARG A 472 22.12 29.16 2.39
N ASP A 473 21.64 28.19 3.16
CA ASP A 473 22.12 26.81 3.06
C ASP A 473 22.00 26.33 1.60
N GLN A 474 22.76 25.31 1.20
CA GLN A 474 22.81 24.81 -0.18
C GLN A 474 21.46 24.24 -0.65
N GLN A 475 20.59 25.12 -1.13
CA GLN A 475 19.28 24.80 -1.68
C GLN A 475 19.45 24.31 -3.12
N SER A 476 19.23 23.02 -3.34
CA SER A 476 19.10 22.49 -4.69
C SER A 476 17.74 22.82 -5.29
N PHE A 477 17.71 22.90 -6.62
CA PHE A 477 16.53 23.20 -7.41
C PHE A 477 16.17 21.99 -8.27
N ILE A 478 14.91 21.91 -8.65
CA ILE A 478 14.38 20.94 -9.61
C ILE A 478 13.86 21.76 -10.78
N VAL A 479 14.48 21.55 -11.95
CA VAL A 479 14.03 22.09 -13.23
C VAL A 479 13.33 20.96 -13.98
N GLN A 480 12.07 21.15 -14.33
CA GLN A 480 11.23 20.13 -14.96
C GLN A 480 10.42 20.74 -16.09
N GLN A 481 10.35 20.04 -17.22
CA GLN A 481 9.49 20.36 -18.35
C GLN A 481 8.02 20.49 -17.92
N TYR A 482 7.36 21.60 -18.28
CA TYR A 482 5.92 21.74 -18.07
C TYR A 482 5.16 20.85 -19.07
N ILE A 483 4.28 19.99 -18.56
CA ILE A 483 3.38 19.16 -19.36
C ILE A 483 2.01 19.84 -19.39
N ASN A 484 1.49 20.11 -20.59
CA ASN A 484 0.11 20.57 -20.73
C ASN A 484 -0.83 19.36 -20.58
N SER A 485 -1.50 19.29 -19.43
CA SER A 485 -2.49 18.26 -19.10
C SER A 485 -3.78 18.39 -19.90
N ILE A 486 -4.52 17.28 -20.05
CA ILE A 486 -5.92 17.31 -20.47
C ILE A 486 -6.74 18.17 -19.49
N GLU A 487 -7.59 19.04 -20.03
CA GLU A 487 -8.48 19.93 -19.28
C GLU A 487 -9.87 19.29 -19.13
N PHE A 488 -10.27 18.98 -17.90
CA PHE A 488 -11.63 18.54 -17.59
C PHE A 488 -12.47 19.78 -17.29
N GLN A 489 -13.45 20.11 -18.14
CA GLN A 489 -14.34 21.27 -17.94
C GLN A 489 -13.55 22.58 -17.65
N GLU A 490 -12.58 22.91 -18.51
CA GLU A 490 -11.64 24.05 -18.38
C GLU A 490 -10.64 23.95 -17.20
N ILE A 491 -10.68 22.86 -16.41
CA ILE A 491 -9.78 22.63 -15.27
C ILE A 491 -8.66 21.65 -15.67
N LYS A 492 -7.42 22.13 -15.66
CA LYS A 492 -6.21 21.28 -15.75
C LYS A 492 -6.17 20.29 -14.58
N LEU A 493 -6.08 18.99 -14.89
CA LEU A 493 -6.35 17.92 -13.93
C LEU A 493 -5.11 17.04 -13.65
N ASP A 494 -4.75 16.94 -12.37
CA ASP A 494 -3.80 15.93 -11.87
C ASP A 494 -4.60 14.69 -11.42
N LEU A 495 -4.18 13.49 -11.80
CA LEU A 495 -4.78 12.24 -11.30
C LEU A 495 -4.03 11.72 -10.07
N CYS A 496 -4.77 11.54 -8.98
CA CYS A 496 -4.31 11.05 -7.69
C CYS A 496 -4.60 9.55 -7.55
N TYR A 497 -3.56 8.74 -7.71
CA TYR A 497 -3.57 7.30 -7.39
C TYR A 497 -2.98 7.06 -6.01
N TYR A 498 -3.17 5.86 -5.48
CA TYR A 498 -2.44 5.39 -4.30
C TYR A 498 -1.59 4.17 -4.65
N LEU A 499 -0.36 4.16 -4.13
CA LEU A 499 0.60 3.08 -4.28
C LEU A 499 0.92 2.54 -2.88
N LEU A 500 0.48 1.32 -2.60
CA LEU A 500 0.80 0.60 -1.38
C LEU A 500 2.05 -0.24 -1.62
N ILE A 501 3.08 0.00 -0.81
CA ILE A 501 4.30 -0.80 -0.80
C ILE A 501 4.27 -1.65 0.47
N THR A 502 4.34 -2.98 0.38
CA THR A 502 4.45 -3.86 1.55
C THR A 502 5.81 -4.55 1.61
N GLN A 503 6.37 -4.66 2.81
CA GLN A 503 7.51 -5.50 3.17
C GLN A 503 7.00 -6.57 4.14
N ILE A 504 6.87 -7.81 3.70
CA ILE A 504 6.41 -8.91 4.56
C ILE A 504 7.33 -10.12 4.36
N ASN A 505 7.92 -10.61 5.45
CA ASN A 505 8.80 -11.79 5.44
C ASN A 505 10.02 -11.61 4.51
N GLY A 506 10.51 -10.37 4.38
CA GLY A 506 11.60 -9.99 3.46
C GLY A 506 11.18 -9.83 1.99
N ILE A 507 9.90 -10.10 1.65
CA ILE A 507 9.35 -9.91 0.30
C ILE A 507 8.77 -8.51 0.20
N VAL A 508 9.31 -7.71 -0.72
CA VAL A 508 8.76 -6.40 -1.10
C VAL A 508 7.77 -6.56 -2.26
N ARG A 509 6.61 -5.90 -2.17
CA ARG A 509 5.67 -5.71 -3.29
C ARG A 509 5.22 -4.25 -3.38
N GLY A 510 4.81 -3.87 -4.59
CA GLY A 510 4.03 -2.67 -4.81
C GLY A 510 2.69 -3.00 -5.48
N TYR A 511 1.62 -2.36 -5.02
CA TYR A 511 0.28 -2.48 -5.53
C TYR A 511 -0.30 -1.08 -5.80
N ILE A 512 -0.88 -0.85 -6.98
CA ILE A 512 -1.65 0.35 -7.27
C ILE A 512 -3.10 0.15 -6.83
N TYR A 513 -3.73 1.14 -6.22
CA TYR A 513 -5.18 1.12 -6.02
C TYR A 513 -5.87 1.39 -7.37
N GLU A 514 -6.75 0.51 -7.81
CA GLU A 514 -7.43 0.59 -9.12
C GLU A 514 -8.23 1.89 -9.28
N GLN A 515 -8.83 2.37 -8.19
CA GLN A 515 -9.59 3.62 -8.18
C GLN A 515 -8.66 4.81 -7.96
N TYR A 516 -8.97 5.92 -8.63
CA TYR A 516 -8.28 7.20 -8.48
C TYR A 516 -9.29 8.34 -8.30
N TYR A 517 -8.80 9.52 -7.95
CA TYR A 517 -9.58 10.76 -8.05
C TYR A 517 -8.78 11.82 -8.82
N GLY A 518 -9.48 12.75 -9.47
CA GLY A 518 -8.84 13.93 -10.07
C GLY A 518 -8.76 15.05 -9.04
N GLN A 519 -7.66 15.78 -9.02
CA GLN A 519 -7.48 17.02 -8.27
C GLN A 519 -7.14 18.14 -9.25
N GLN A 520 -7.72 19.33 -9.05
CA GLN A 520 -7.31 20.54 -9.77
C GLN A 520 -5.79 20.75 -9.65
N SER A 521 -5.10 20.87 -10.78
CA SER A 521 -3.64 20.96 -10.81
C SER A 521 -3.15 22.24 -10.12
N LYS A 522 -2.09 22.12 -9.31
CA LYS A 522 -1.46 23.27 -8.62
C LYS A 522 -0.83 24.26 -9.60
N ILE A 523 -0.57 23.86 -10.85
CA ILE A 523 0.12 24.69 -11.86
C ILE A 523 -0.87 25.14 -12.94
N GLN A 524 -1.75 26.06 -12.57
CA GLN A 524 -2.65 26.73 -13.52
C GLN A 524 -1.88 27.82 -14.29
N PHE A 525 -1.74 27.61 -15.60
CA PHE A 525 -0.98 28.47 -16.50
C PHE A 525 -1.66 28.52 -17.87
N SER A 526 -1.95 29.74 -18.32
CA SER A 526 -2.66 30.06 -19.58
C SER A 526 -1.75 30.64 -20.67
N GLY A 527 -0.50 30.98 -20.35
CA GLY A 527 0.46 31.62 -21.25
C GLY A 527 1.32 32.64 -20.52
N PHE A 528 2.31 33.19 -21.23
CA PHE A 528 3.06 34.37 -20.81
C PHE A 528 2.50 35.62 -21.48
N ASP A 529 2.40 36.72 -20.75
CA ASP A 529 2.22 38.05 -21.34
C ASP A 529 3.49 38.44 -22.12
N ASN A 530 3.35 39.30 -23.13
CA ASN A 530 4.44 39.81 -23.98
C ASN A 530 5.54 40.62 -23.24
N LYS A 531 5.59 40.60 -21.90
CA LYS A 531 6.53 41.31 -21.03
C LYS A 531 7.13 40.45 -19.91
N SER A 532 6.62 39.24 -19.68
CA SER A 532 7.12 38.34 -18.63
C SER A 532 7.71 37.08 -19.26
N HIS A 533 8.91 36.70 -18.83
CA HIS A 533 9.53 35.41 -19.18
C HIS A 533 9.60 34.47 -17.97
N ILE A 534 9.15 34.96 -16.81
CA ILE A 534 9.05 34.25 -15.53
C ILE A 534 7.71 34.62 -14.90
N ILE A 535 6.96 33.61 -14.42
CA ILE A 535 5.74 33.75 -13.63
C ILE A 535 5.96 33.05 -12.29
N GLU A 536 5.49 33.68 -11.22
CA GLU A 536 5.60 33.20 -9.85
C GLU A 536 4.23 32.71 -9.38
N ILE A 537 4.10 31.41 -9.15
CA ILE A 537 2.89 30.79 -8.61
C ILE A 537 3.13 30.55 -7.12
N GLU A 538 2.63 31.48 -6.31
CA GLU A 538 2.50 31.28 -4.87
C GLU A 538 1.37 30.28 -4.58
N ASN A 539 1.68 29.18 -3.88
CA ASN A 539 0.68 28.35 -3.20
C ASN A 539 0.10 29.13 -1.99
N THR A 540 -0.56 30.26 -2.23
CA THR A 540 -1.18 31.03 -1.14
C THR A 540 -2.23 30.18 -0.44
N LYS A 541 -2.40 30.35 0.87
CA LYS A 541 -3.36 29.59 1.69
C LYS A 541 -4.81 30.01 1.48
N GLN A 542 -5.12 30.51 0.29
CA GLN A 542 -6.47 30.79 -0.11
C GLN A 542 -7.23 29.48 -0.29
N THR A 543 -8.37 29.45 0.39
CA THR A 543 -9.45 28.46 0.38
C THR A 543 -10.13 28.28 -0.99
N ILE A 544 -9.33 28.12 -2.06
CA ILE A 544 -9.78 27.40 -3.25
C ILE A 544 -10.02 25.97 -2.76
N LEU A 545 -11.29 25.54 -2.75
CA LEU A 545 -11.62 24.14 -2.52
C LEU A 545 -10.88 23.34 -3.59
N ASN A 546 -9.98 22.43 -3.19
CA ASN A 546 -9.38 21.48 -4.13
C ASN A 546 -10.53 20.79 -4.87
N GLN A 547 -10.76 21.10 -6.15
CA GLN A 547 -11.90 20.53 -6.85
C GLN A 547 -11.62 19.04 -7.11
N LEU A 548 -12.10 18.20 -6.19
CA LEU A 548 -11.92 16.75 -6.25
C LEU A 548 -13.00 16.14 -7.13
N ILE A 549 -12.56 15.45 -8.18
CA ILE A 549 -13.41 14.92 -9.24
C ILE A 549 -13.38 13.39 -9.18
N SER A 550 -14.56 12.77 -9.13
CA SER A 550 -14.66 11.31 -9.00
C SER A 550 -14.15 10.58 -10.25
N MET A 551 -13.56 9.39 -10.07
CA MET A 551 -13.17 8.46 -11.14
C MET A 551 -14.26 8.33 -12.23
N LYS A 552 -15.52 8.16 -11.79
CA LYS A 552 -16.69 7.97 -12.67
C LYS A 552 -16.94 9.18 -13.58
N SER A 553 -16.76 10.40 -13.06
CA SER A 553 -16.89 11.63 -13.84
C SER A 553 -15.78 11.71 -14.91
N ILE A 554 -14.54 11.39 -14.52
CA ILE A 554 -13.37 11.46 -15.39
C ILE A 554 -13.42 10.37 -16.49
N GLN A 555 -13.78 9.14 -16.13
CA GLN A 555 -13.99 8.04 -17.10
C GLN A 555 -15.13 8.34 -18.09
N ASN A 556 -16.16 9.09 -17.70
CA ASN A 556 -17.20 9.50 -18.64
C ASN A 556 -16.67 10.56 -19.61
N TYR A 557 -15.94 11.57 -19.13
CA TYR A 557 -15.29 12.56 -19.97
C TYR A 557 -14.25 11.94 -20.93
N PHE A 558 -13.48 10.94 -20.48
CA PHE A 558 -12.60 10.19 -21.38
C PHE A 558 -13.37 9.43 -22.48
N LYS A 559 -14.57 8.90 -22.21
CA LYS A 559 -15.43 8.30 -23.25
C LYS A 559 -15.95 9.34 -24.23
N GLU A 560 -16.33 10.53 -23.76
CA GLU A 560 -16.75 11.67 -24.61
C GLU A 560 -15.61 12.11 -25.54
N LEU A 561 -14.36 12.10 -25.06
CA LEU A 561 -13.16 12.36 -25.87
C LEU A 561 -12.67 11.15 -26.69
N ASN A 562 -13.34 9.99 -26.66
CA ASN A 562 -12.90 8.72 -27.26
C ASN A 562 -11.50 8.25 -26.81
N ILE A 563 -11.10 8.59 -25.59
CA ILE A 563 -9.84 8.19 -24.96
C ILE A 563 -10.03 6.83 -24.27
N ASP A 564 -9.38 5.80 -24.80
CA ASP A 564 -9.34 4.46 -24.20
C ASP A 564 -8.44 4.44 -22.95
N TYR A 565 -8.98 4.87 -21.83
CA TYR A 565 -8.26 4.85 -20.56
C TYR A 565 -7.86 3.43 -20.14
N GLU A 566 -8.77 2.45 -20.24
CA GLU A 566 -8.60 1.10 -19.69
C GLU A 566 -7.53 0.28 -20.44
N ASN A 567 -7.51 0.30 -21.77
CA ASN A 567 -6.57 -0.52 -22.56
C ASN A 567 -5.29 0.23 -22.97
N LYS A 568 -5.32 1.58 -23.06
CA LYS A 568 -4.14 2.38 -23.45
C LYS A 568 -3.46 3.05 -22.26
N ILE A 569 -4.19 3.72 -21.36
CA ILE A 569 -3.57 4.60 -20.34
C ILE A 569 -3.23 3.83 -19.05
N TYR A 570 -4.18 3.10 -18.48
CA TYR A 570 -3.98 2.37 -17.22
C TYR A 570 -2.79 1.38 -17.28
N PRO A 571 -2.55 0.62 -18.37
CA PRO A 571 -1.38 -0.24 -18.49
C PRO A 571 -0.06 0.54 -18.55
N GLN A 572 -0.04 1.74 -19.17
CA GLN A 572 1.12 2.63 -19.13
C GLN A 572 1.37 3.16 -17.70
N ILE A 573 0.32 3.52 -16.96
CA ILE A 573 0.43 3.92 -15.54
C ILE A 573 1.02 2.79 -14.70
N LYS A 574 0.51 1.55 -14.83
CA LYS A 574 1.07 0.37 -14.15
C LYS A 574 2.54 0.15 -14.51
N HIS A 575 2.94 0.33 -15.77
CA HIS A 575 4.33 0.22 -16.18
C HIS A 575 5.22 1.30 -15.56
N ILE A 576 4.80 2.58 -15.58
CA ILE A 576 5.55 3.70 -14.99
C ILE A 576 5.79 3.47 -13.49
N LEU A 577 4.77 3.00 -12.75
CA LEU A 577 4.92 2.72 -11.32
C LEU A 577 5.75 1.45 -11.06
N SER A 578 5.72 0.47 -11.95
CA SER A 578 6.62 -0.69 -11.90
C SER A 578 8.09 -0.26 -12.05
N GLU A 579 8.43 0.52 -13.08
CA GLU A 579 9.81 1.01 -13.27
C GLU A 579 10.26 1.98 -12.17
N TYR A 580 9.37 2.84 -11.65
CA TYR A 580 9.66 3.67 -10.48
C TYR A 580 10.04 2.81 -9.26
N LEU A 581 9.25 1.78 -8.94
CA LEU A 581 9.54 0.87 -7.82
C LEU A 581 10.86 0.10 -8.02
N LYS A 582 11.16 -0.33 -9.24
CA LYS A 582 12.45 -0.95 -9.59
C LYS A 582 13.62 0.01 -9.36
N SER A 583 13.44 1.31 -9.63
CA SER A 583 14.50 2.31 -9.46
C SER A 583 14.88 2.55 -7.99
N ILE A 584 13.91 2.50 -7.06
CA ILE A 584 14.15 2.71 -5.62
C ILE A 584 14.46 1.43 -4.84
N PHE A 585 14.05 0.25 -5.34
CA PHE A 585 14.00 -1.02 -4.59
C PHE A 585 15.31 -1.39 -3.87
N ILE A 586 16.46 -1.13 -4.50
CA ILE A 586 17.78 -1.53 -3.97
C ILE A 586 18.23 -0.64 -2.80
N GLN A 587 17.72 0.59 -2.71
CA GLN A 587 17.97 1.51 -1.61
C GLN A 587 16.98 1.32 -0.45
N MET A 588 15.96 0.47 -0.61
CA MET A 588 15.02 0.16 0.47
C MET A 588 15.69 -0.75 1.50
N ALA A 589 15.87 -0.26 2.72
CA ALA A 589 16.14 -1.12 3.86
C ALA A 589 14.92 -2.05 4.08
N VAL A 590 15.13 -3.37 3.90
CA VAL A 590 14.08 -4.37 4.07
C VAL A 590 14.09 -4.90 5.50
N LYS A 591 12.98 -4.66 6.21
CA LYS A 591 12.69 -5.20 7.55
C LYS A 591 11.74 -6.39 7.44
N ASP A 592 11.42 -7.00 8.58
CA ASP A 592 10.43 -8.08 8.67
C ASP A 592 9.07 -7.75 8.04
N HIS A 593 8.41 -6.71 8.58
CA HIS A 593 6.96 -6.53 8.50
C HIS A 593 6.56 -5.04 8.57
N ASN A 594 6.50 -4.34 7.44
CA ASN A 594 6.05 -2.95 7.34
C ASN A 594 5.24 -2.72 6.05
N PHE A 595 4.58 -1.58 5.96
CA PHE A 595 4.08 -1.06 4.69
C PHE A 595 4.27 0.46 4.62
N GLU A 596 4.16 1.05 3.43
CA GLU A 596 4.16 2.49 3.20
C GLU A 596 3.05 2.79 2.18
N LEU A 597 2.20 3.77 2.47
CA LEU A 597 1.16 4.24 1.56
C LEU A 597 1.57 5.59 0.98
N LEU A 598 1.71 5.64 -0.34
CA LEU A 598 2.03 6.85 -1.10
C LEU A 598 0.80 7.31 -1.88
N LYS A 599 0.51 8.61 -1.87
CA LYS A 599 -0.26 9.24 -2.96
C LYS A 599 0.67 9.47 -4.15
N VAL A 600 0.18 9.25 -5.35
CA VAL A 600 0.94 9.40 -6.60
C VAL A 600 0.20 10.38 -7.49
N LEU A 601 0.91 11.41 -7.96
CA LEU A 601 0.39 12.42 -8.87
C LEU A 601 0.84 12.12 -10.31
N ILE A 602 -0.13 11.87 -11.18
CA ILE A 602 0.07 11.55 -12.61
C ILE A 602 -0.73 12.54 -13.45
N VAL A 603 -0.07 13.20 -14.41
CA VAL A 603 -0.76 13.99 -15.45
C VAL A 603 -0.86 13.17 -16.73
N ILE A 604 -1.99 13.29 -17.43
CA ILE A 604 -2.14 12.78 -18.80
C ILE A 604 -2.06 13.97 -19.75
N ASP A 605 -1.19 13.89 -20.75
CA ASP A 605 -1.05 14.93 -21.77
C ASP A 605 -2.08 14.82 -22.90
N ASN A 606 -2.10 15.83 -23.78
CA ASN A 606 -2.99 15.88 -24.95
C ASN A 606 -2.80 14.73 -25.96
N ASN A 607 -1.74 13.91 -25.86
CA ASN A 607 -1.53 12.70 -26.68
C ASN A 607 -2.07 11.42 -26.00
N SER A 608 -2.75 11.58 -24.86
CA SER A 608 -3.13 10.52 -23.91
C SER A 608 -1.94 9.68 -23.42
N LYS A 609 -0.79 10.33 -23.17
CA LYS A 609 0.35 9.73 -22.47
C LYS A 609 0.34 10.14 -20.99
N PRO A 610 0.43 9.19 -20.04
CA PRO A 610 0.61 9.49 -18.62
C PRO A 610 2.08 9.84 -18.28
N TRP A 611 2.25 10.72 -17.31
CA TRP A 611 3.55 11.20 -16.81
C TRP A 611 3.54 11.25 -15.28
N LEU A 612 4.53 10.64 -14.62
CA LEU A 612 4.67 10.68 -13.16
C LEU A 612 5.25 12.04 -12.74
N LEU A 613 4.50 12.80 -11.93
CA LEU A 613 4.91 14.13 -11.46
C LEU A 613 5.48 14.14 -10.05
N ASN A 614 4.90 13.38 -9.11
CA ASN A 614 5.32 13.38 -7.70
C ASN A 614 4.83 12.11 -6.96
N THR A 615 5.45 11.81 -5.82
CA THR A 615 4.98 10.83 -4.84
C THR A 615 4.97 11.45 -3.44
N GLU A 616 3.89 11.27 -2.70
CA GLU A 616 3.62 11.95 -1.43
C GLU A 616 3.34 10.91 -0.33
N PRO A 617 4.27 10.68 0.62
CA PRO A 617 4.11 9.70 1.69
C PRO A 617 3.29 10.23 2.86
N ASN A 618 2.63 9.35 3.61
CA ASN A 618 1.62 9.69 4.63
C ASN A 618 0.56 10.69 4.13
N PRO A 619 -0.21 10.34 3.08
CA PRO A 619 -1.25 11.20 2.56
C PRO A 619 -2.28 11.59 3.63
N VAL A 620 -2.70 12.84 3.61
CA VAL A 620 -3.85 13.35 4.36
C VAL A 620 -5.11 13.10 3.54
N PHE A 621 -6.16 12.59 4.16
CA PHE A 621 -7.41 12.28 3.47
C PHE A 621 -8.46 13.38 3.67
N GLU A 622 -8.83 14.07 2.59
CA GLU A 622 -9.91 15.06 2.54
C GLU A 622 -11.28 14.37 2.67
N THR A 623 -11.70 14.09 3.91
CA THR A 623 -12.95 13.35 4.21
C THR A 623 -14.20 14.23 4.35
N ASP A 624 -14.17 15.48 3.92
CA ASP A 624 -15.35 16.38 3.97
C ASP A 624 -16.31 16.13 2.79
N ILE A 625 -15.77 15.87 1.60
CA ILE A 625 -16.51 15.53 0.38
C ILE A 625 -17.10 14.12 0.50
N GLU A 626 -18.36 13.94 0.08
CA GLU A 626 -19.11 12.69 0.31
C GLU A 626 -18.45 11.46 -0.32
N PHE A 627 -18.16 11.49 -1.63
CA PHE A 627 -17.53 10.33 -2.29
C PHE A 627 -16.13 10.00 -1.74
N MET A 628 -15.41 11.00 -1.21
CA MET A 628 -14.10 10.80 -0.61
C MET A 628 -14.16 10.07 0.74
N LYS A 629 -15.28 10.12 1.47
CA LYS A 629 -15.47 9.37 2.73
C LYS A 629 -15.46 7.87 2.47
N ASP A 630 -16.23 7.43 1.47
CA ASP A 630 -16.36 6.02 1.12
C ASP A 630 -15.13 5.51 0.36
N TYR A 631 -14.61 6.30 -0.58
CA TYR A 631 -13.34 6.01 -1.28
C TYR A 631 -12.18 5.82 -0.31
N THR A 632 -11.98 6.76 0.63
CA THR A 632 -10.89 6.68 1.62
C THR A 632 -11.11 5.50 2.56
N TYR A 633 -12.34 5.25 2.97
CA TYR A 633 -12.66 4.12 3.84
C TYR A 633 -12.34 2.78 3.16
N GLN A 634 -12.72 2.61 1.89
CA GLN A 634 -12.42 1.42 1.09
C GLN A 634 -10.92 1.24 0.84
N LEU A 635 -10.22 2.34 0.52
CA LEU A 635 -8.76 2.38 0.38
C LEU A 635 -8.07 1.91 1.67
N LEU A 636 -8.40 2.50 2.82
CA LEU A 636 -7.75 2.17 4.09
C LEU A 636 -8.10 0.77 4.60
N ASP A 637 -9.32 0.28 4.37
CA ASP A 637 -9.69 -1.11 4.68
C ASP A 637 -8.86 -2.09 3.85
N ASN A 638 -8.70 -1.83 2.55
CA ASN A 638 -7.89 -2.64 1.64
C ASN A 638 -6.37 -2.56 1.94
N VAL A 639 -5.87 -1.40 2.40
CA VAL A 639 -4.49 -1.24 2.90
C VAL A 639 -4.27 -2.07 4.16
N LEU A 640 -5.19 -2.01 5.14
CA LEU A 640 -5.08 -2.81 6.36
C LEU A 640 -5.23 -4.31 6.07
N GLN A 641 -6.05 -4.71 5.08
CA GLN A 641 -6.17 -6.10 4.69
C GLN A 641 -4.83 -6.68 4.21
N LEU A 642 -4.13 -6.00 3.29
CA LEU A 642 -2.85 -6.46 2.73
C LEU A 642 -1.65 -6.22 3.66
N GLY A 643 -1.62 -5.09 4.37
CA GLY A 643 -0.51 -4.67 5.22
C GLY A 643 -0.56 -5.22 6.65
N LEU A 644 -1.74 -5.60 7.15
CA LEU A 644 -1.94 -5.94 8.56
C LEU A 644 -2.72 -7.25 8.79
N ASP A 645 -3.87 -7.47 8.15
CA ASP A 645 -4.68 -8.68 8.41
C ASP A 645 -4.02 -9.96 7.86
N VAL A 646 -3.15 -9.85 6.85
CA VAL A 646 -2.20 -10.92 6.45
C VAL A 646 -1.33 -11.38 7.62
N LEU A 647 -0.91 -10.46 8.49
CA LEU A 647 -0.05 -10.72 9.64
C LEU A 647 -0.82 -11.02 10.93
N PHE A 648 -2.08 -10.59 11.00
CA PHE A 648 -2.94 -10.75 12.17
C PHE A 648 -4.34 -11.24 11.74
N PRO A 649 -4.45 -12.47 11.19
CA PRO A 649 -5.68 -13.01 10.66
C PRO A 649 -6.80 -13.06 11.70
N SER A 650 -8.04 -12.82 11.26
CA SER A 650 -9.20 -12.77 12.16
C SER A 650 -9.41 -14.08 12.92
N PRO A 651 -9.81 -14.03 14.22
CA PRO A 651 -10.01 -15.23 15.01
C PRO A 651 -11.03 -16.19 14.40
N LEU A 652 -10.85 -17.47 14.71
CA LEU A 652 -11.71 -18.54 14.20
C LEU A 652 -13.12 -18.48 14.79
N ILE A 653 -13.23 -18.02 16.03
CA ILE A 653 -14.48 -17.92 16.78
C ILE A 653 -14.96 -16.48 16.74
N TRP A 654 -15.87 -16.17 15.82
CA TRP A 654 -16.53 -14.87 15.76
C TRP A 654 -17.68 -14.79 16.78
N PRO A 655 -17.66 -13.82 17.73
CA PRO A 655 -18.79 -13.57 18.63
C PRO A 655 -20.08 -13.27 17.86
N LYS A 656 -21.24 -13.67 18.38
CA LYS A 656 -22.53 -13.51 17.68
C LYS A 656 -22.89 -12.04 17.45
N GLU A 657 -22.48 -11.20 18.38
CA GLU A 657 -22.62 -9.75 18.41
C GLU A 657 -21.75 -9.09 17.33
N LYS A 658 -20.63 -9.74 16.98
CA LYS A 658 -19.61 -9.28 16.03
C LYS A 658 -19.72 -9.88 14.63
N LYS A 659 -20.57 -10.90 14.44
CA LYS A 659 -20.83 -11.50 13.13
C LYS A 659 -21.32 -10.53 12.05
N ARG A 660 -21.93 -9.40 12.41
CA ARG A 660 -22.38 -8.37 11.45
C ARG A 660 -21.23 -7.53 10.90
N ASP A 661 -20.12 -7.39 11.64
CA ASP A 661 -18.99 -6.57 11.22
C ASP A 661 -18.35 -7.12 9.91
N ILE A 662 -18.53 -8.42 9.58
CA ILE A 662 -18.07 -9.00 8.31
C ILE A 662 -18.81 -8.45 7.09
N GLU A 663 -20.02 -7.90 7.23
CA GLU A 663 -20.81 -7.43 6.09
C GLU A 663 -20.12 -6.26 5.36
N ILE A 664 -19.32 -5.49 6.11
CA ILE A 664 -18.61 -4.28 5.69
C ILE A 664 -17.28 -4.60 5.00
N TYR A 665 -16.68 -5.75 5.29
CA TYR A 665 -15.50 -6.22 4.57
C TYR A 665 -15.87 -6.59 3.13
N GLN A 666 -15.01 -6.19 2.21
CA GLN A 666 -15.10 -6.56 0.81
C GLN A 666 -14.37 -7.89 0.58
N GLU A 667 -14.97 -8.79 -0.21
CA GLU A 667 -14.35 -10.07 -0.56
C GLU A 667 -13.23 -9.89 -1.61
N ILE A 668 -13.29 -8.79 -2.35
CA ILE A 668 -12.33 -8.37 -3.39
C ILE A 668 -11.57 -7.16 -2.85
N ASN A 669 -10.27 -7.14 -3.07
CA ASN A 669 -9.40 -6.02 -2.74
C ASN A 669 -8.96 -5.34 -4.04
N ASN A 670 -9.20 -4.03 -4.17
CA ASN A 670 -8.93 -3.26 -5.39
C ASN A 670 -7.44 -2.82 -5.51
N PHE A 671 -6.50 -3.58 -4.92
CA PHE A 671 -5.06 -3.36 -5.06
C PHE A 671 -4.48 -4.31 -6.10
N ASP A 672 -4.08 -3.73 -7.22
CA ASP A 672 -3.61 -4.41 -8.41
C ASP A 672 -2.07 -4.40 -8.44
N ILE A 673 -1.43 -5.56 -8.63
CA ILE A 673 0.02 -5.68 -8.44
C ILE A 673 0.80 -5.00 -9.58
N VAL A 674 1.84 -4.24 -9.20
CA VAL A 674 2.74 -3.54 -10.14
C VAL A 674 4.23 -3.88 -9.92
N PHE A 675 4.59 -4.50 -8.79
CA PHE A 675 5.97 -4.94 -8.52
C PHE A 675 6.01 -6.15 -7.57
N ASP A 676 6.85 -7.16 -7.87
CA ASP A 676 7.20 -8.24 -6.94
C ASP A 676 8.71 -8.54 -6.94
N SER A 677 9.35 -8.26 -5.80
CA SER A 677 10.79 -8.47 -5.57
C SER A 677 11.30 -9.90 -5.83
N ARG A 678 10.45 -10.93 -5.78
CA ARG A 678 10.84 -12.33 -6.05
C ARG A 678 10.99 -12.62 -7.54
N ILE A 679 10.26 -11.88 -8.37
CA ILE A 679 10.25 -11.98 -9.83
C ILE A 679 11.26 -10.99 -10.40
N GLU A 680 11.15 -9.72 -10.03
CA GLU A 680 11.88 -8.62 -10.67
C GLU A 680 13.16 -8.26 -9.89
N GLY A 681 13.09 -8.29 -8.56
CA GLY A 681 14.18 -7.87 -7.67
C GLY A 681 15.48 -8.66 -7.78
N LYS A 682 15.45 -9.89 -8.32
CA LYS A 682 16.64 -10.72 -8.54
C LYS A 682 17.62 -10.11 -9.56
N GLY A 683 17.10 -9.59 -10.68
CA GLY A 683 17.93 -8.98 -11.74
C GLY A 683 18.36 -7.54 -11.42
N LEU A 684 17.61 -6.85 -10.56
CA LEU A 684 17.94 -5.48 -10.16
C LEU A 684 19.26 -5.40 -9.38
N LYS A 685 19.53 -6.38 -8.51
CA LYS A 685 20.77 -6.41 -7.71
C LYS A 685 22.03 -6.46 -8.56
N SER A 686 22.13 -7.43 -9.48
CA SER A 686 23.32 -7.59 -10.33
C SER A 686 23.57 -6.35 -11.17
N LEU A 687 22.52 -5.71 -11.71
CA LEU A 687 22.63 -4.44 -12.46
C LEU A 687 23.26 -3.28 -11.66
N PHE A 688 23.19 -3.28 -10.33
CA PHE A 688 23.81 -2.25 -9.48
C PHE A 688 25.16 -2.72 -8.89
N GLU A 689 25.29 -4.02 -8.58
CA GLU A 689 26.53 -4.62 -8.08
C GLU A 689 27.63 -4.62 -9.16
N GLU A 690 27.30 -4.95 -10.41
CA GLU A 690 28.22 -4.96 -11.55
C GLU A 690 28.84 -3.56 -11.78
N LYS A 691 28.00 -2.52 -11.92
CA LYS A 691 28.52 -1.18 -12.25
C LYS A 691 29.34 -0.54 -11.12
N LEU A 692 29.04 -0.83 -9.85
CA LEU A 692 29.90 -0.38 -8.74
C LEU A 692 31.33 -0.94 -8.82
N THR A 693 31.55 -2.06 -9.52
CA THR A 693 32.90 -2.56 -9.81
C THR A 693 33.55 -1.93 -11.03
N GLU A 694 32.77 -1.42 -11.99
CA GLU A 694 33.28 -0.62 -13.12
C GLU A 694 33.74 0.77 -12.65
N ASP A 695 32.88 1.49 -11.93
CA ASP A 695 33.16 2.88 -11.51
C ASP A 695 34.43 2.95 -10.62
N ASN A 696 34.58 2.03 -9.65
CA ASN A 696 35.77 1.95 -8.78
C ASN A 696 37.08 1.62 -9.55
N TYR A 697 37.01 0.98 -10.73
CA TYR A 697 38.21 0.61 -11.49
C TYR A 697 38.84 1.80 -12.23
N TYR A 698 38.10 2.92 -12.38
CA TYR A 698 38.59 4.13 -13.03
C TYR A 698 39.19 5.17 -12.07
N ASP A 699 38.99 5.03 -10.76
CA ASP A 699 39.59 5.93 -9.74
C ASP A 699 41.00 5.48 -9.27
N GLU A 700 41.51 4.32 -9.72
CA GLU A 700 42.85 3.80 -9.41
C GLU A 700 43.91 4.02 -10.53
N TYR A 701 43.60 4.76 -11.60
CA TYR A 701 44.47 4.99 -12.78
C TYR A 701 44.66 6.47 -13.16
#